data_AF-A0A7G2CRF6-F1
#
_entry.id   AF-A0A7G2CRF6-F1
#
_cell.length_a   1.000
_cell.length_b   1.000
_cell.length_c   1.000
_cell.angle_alpha   90.00
_cell.angle_beta   90.00
_cell.angle_gamma   90.00
#
_symmetry.space_group_name_H-M   'P 1'
#
loop_
_entity.id
_entity.type
_entity.pdbx_description
1 polymer ?
#
loop_
_entity_poly.entity_id
_entity_poly.type
_entity_poly.pdbx_seq_one_letter_code
_entity_poly.pdbx_strand_id
1 'polypeptide(L)'
;MLVCAAALLLDLSCIIDDFGGYVRRNRQNERFKCCFITNVTTELDLLSVEFFDDKTPEVTSVREWAEGKGVRTKHALSIGGESGSGKTHVALQSVTFYRKCVNDKEHKVLTNNEVLIVYLKINRHEEGDEYWDDGLESKHGDAMTTMEKLCKKYPPSSGKLRTAPYLQECIQNAEPGEKRALRQLRADLCHSFLCKRIKVRADYSYDLTSKEPFEIAFFVLDEVASCPWLHKAVNNVETDDHYLSQCFANKTNFAKEYRFVCASTASEAILRDLNSTPGTFIPVTMKPSPKLFNQLMTAPEFEANMFVIKLFYLHSFFAKLIENRRCAVRAAKMMRDTLPRVRPVDSAAIAMNEYLSGKGQEELFNGTDVENAYGYAGYLVGAVAAQYKSMNGAKDIDVLEVMEIVAKGIRAFLCCPIENLEGVFEGFPQNPLELGLFDCSVTPTGKEGERCVRISVSAAQQVMAAIAYGSGGFFATSVTGGAFEFFSAAVFSLYLSGYSTKCIKQINVKTGADLFTFINSVSDVKFKGSCDSMLDHESVSGILFASHRISDSYMDVLKQFLGGENQQAFVLVNDRGAPYADLIARSGEILFLVQCKTSVERLKIDVEAELKKMGFNCEKQRKRKKDPSPKRTKKLAESLWAGSALTKSLMEALGCKVAVPIFMCSEPSTTGEKGDLKTSVEDFHVNSFGWEGPGALLFVGGSTERTMTISV
;
A
#
# COMPACT_ATOMS: atom_id res chain seq x y z
N MET A 1 18.18 42.18 -42.19
CA MET A 1 16.90 42.89 -41.93
C MET A 1 15.70 41.95 -41.87
N LEU A 2 15.47 41.08 -42.87
CA LEU A 2 14.36 40.09 -42.86
C LEU A 2 14.39 39.11 -41.67
N VAL A 3 15.57 38.65 -41.24
CA VAL A 3 15.73 37.76 -40.07
C VAL A 3 15.35 38.47 -38.76
N CYS A 4 15.68 39.76 -38.63
CA CYS A 4 15.29 40.56 -37.46
C CYS A 4 13.80 40.86 -37.44
N ALA A 5 13.19 41.12 -38.61
CA ALA A 5 11.74 41.34 -38.72
C ALA A 5 10.94 40.05 -38.42
N ALA A 6 11.43 38.89 -38.85
CA ALA A 6 10.83 37.60 -38.53
C ALA A 6 10.95 37.27 -37.02
N ALA A 7 12.10 37.56 -36.39
CA ALA A 7 12.27 37.42 -34.95
C ALA A 7 11.35 38.37 -34.15
N LEU A 8 11.21 39.62 -34.60
CA LEU A 8 10.32 40.61 -33.98
C LEU A 8 8.83 40.27 -34.17
N LEU A 9 8.46 39.69 -35.32
CA LEU A 9 7.10 39.19 -35.57
C LEU A 9 6.80 37.90 -34.80
N LEU A 10 7.81 37.05 -34.55
CA LEU A 10 7.70 35.90 -33.64
C LEU A 10 7.50 36.36 -32.19
N ASP A 11 8.33 37.30 -31.70
CA ASP A 11 8.16 37.93 -30.39
C ASP A 11 6.82 38.65 -30.26
N LEU A 12 6.39 39.38 -31.29
CA LEU A 12 5.06 40.02 -31.32
C LEU A 12 3.92 38.99 -31.40
N SER A 13 4.10 37.84 -32.06
CA SER A 13 3.10 36.77 -32.07
C SER A 13 2.95 36.08 -30.72
N CYS A 14 4.04 36.02 -29.92
CA CYS A 14 4.03 35.59 -28.53
C CYS A 14 3.34 36.60 -27.60
N ILE A 15 3.25 37.89 -28.00
CA ILE A 15 2.57 38.97 -27.26
C ILE A 15 1.05 39.02 -27.58
N ILE A 16 0.56 38.38 -28.64
CA ILE A 16 -0.85 38.48 -29.06
C ILE A 16 -1.81 37.66 -28.20
N ASP A 17 -1.35 36.54 -27.64
CA ASP A 17 -2.20 35.65 -26.85
C ASP A 17 -2.09 35.90 -25.35
N ASP A 18 -3.25 36.05 -24.72
CA ASP A 18 -3.36 35.92 -23.28
C ASP A 18 -3.09 34.47 -22.84
N PHE A 19 -3.00 34.23 -21.53
CA PHE A 19 -2.62 32.92 -21.02
C PHE A 19 -3.57 31.80 -21.48
N GLY A 20 -4.87 32.08 -21.53
CA GLY A 20 -5.87 31.09 -21.97
C GLY A 20 -5.72 30.72 -23.45
N GLY A 21 -5.52 31.72 -24.33
CA GLY A 21 -5.23 31.49 -25.74
C GLY A 21 -3.94 30.67 -25.93
N TYR A 22 -2.87 31.07 -25.24
CA TYR A 22 -1.58 30.39 -25.30
C TYR A 22 -1.69 28.90 -24.89
N VAL A 23 -2.37 28.62 -23.78
CA VAL A 23 -2.56 27.26 -23.25
C VAL A 23 -3.41 26.41 -24.20
N ARG A 24 -4.50 26.95 -24.75
CA ARG A 24 -5.33 26.22 -25.72
C ARG A 24 -4.58 25.85 -27.00
N ARG A 25 -3.63 26.68 -27.43
CA ARG A 25 -2.83 26.38 -28.63
C ARG A 25 -1.71 25.39 -28.36
N ASN A 26 -1.02 25.51 -27.22
CA ASN A 26 0.26 24.84 -27.01
C ASN A 26 0.20 23.68 -26.00
N ARG A 27 -0.88 23.55 -25.23
CA ARG A 27 -0.96 22.63 -24.08
C ARG A 27 -2.20 21.75 -24.10
N GLN A 28 -2.78 21.50 -25.27
CA GLN A 28 -3.81 20.47 -25.42
C GLN A 28 -3.19 19.09 -25.18
N ASN A 29 -3.88 18.26 -24.40
CA ASN A 29 -3.50 16.88 -24.18
C ASN A 29 -4.67 15.96 -24.55
N GLU A 30 -4.52 15.25 -25.66
CA GLU A 30 -5.55 14.36 -26.19
C GLU A 30 -5.93 13.24 -25.21
N ARG A 31 -4.97 12.76 -24.41
CA ARG A 31 -5.18 11.65 -23.46
C ARG A 31 -6.17 12.02 -22.36
N PHE A 32 -6.07 13.24 -21.85
CA PHE A 32 -6.94 13.77 -20.80
C PHE A 32 -8.12 14.58 -21.35
N LYS A 33 -8.21 14.73 -22.67
CA LYS A 33 -9.25 15.51 -23.35
C LYS A 33 -9.43 16.92 -22.75
N CYS A 34 -8.32 17.59 -22.45
CA CYS A 34 -8.33 18.94 -21.89
C CYS A 34 -7.00 19.68 -22.14
N CYS A 35 -6.95 20.95 -21.78
CA CYS A 35 -5.67 21.65 -21.64
C CYS A 35 -4.95 21.18 -20.38
N PHE A 36 -3.64 20.94 -20.45
CA PHE A 36 -2.89 20.26 -19.40
C PHE A 36 -1.51 20.88 -19.17
N ILE A 37 -1.20 21.21 -17.91
CA ILE A 37 0.10 21.74 -17.48
C ILE A 37 0.67 20.83 -16.40
N THR A 38 1.96 20.50 -16.49
CA THR A 38 2.59 19.63 -15.50
C THR A 38 4.09 19.83 -15.31
N ASN A 39 4.59 19.44 -14.15
CA ASN A 39 6.02 19.28 -13.87
C ASN A 39 6.54 17.85 -14.02
N VAL A 40 5.70 16.84 -14.27
CA VAL A 40 6.10 15.43 -14.33
C VAL A 40 5.57 14.72 -15.58
N THR A 41 6.19 15.00 -16.73
CA THR A 41 5.77 14.44 -18.02
C THR A 41 5.93 12.92 -18.10
N THR A 42 6.94 12.36 -17.44
CA THR A 42 7.24 10.92 -17.43
C THR A 42 6.21 10.09 -16.67
N GLU A 43 5.60 10.63 -15.60
CA GLU A 43 4.55 9.94 -14.85
C GLU A 43 3.20 9.99 -15.57
N LEU A 44 2.98 10.92 -16.49
CA LEU A 44 1.73 11.03 -17.23
C LEU A 44 1.51 9.87 -18.19
N ASP A 45 2.55 9.35 -18.85
CA ASP A 45 2.46 8.14 -19.67
C ASP A 45 1.99 6.93 -18.84
N LEU A 46 2.28 6.95 -17.55
CA LEU A 46 1.97 5.89 -16.59
C LEU A 46 0.59 6.05 -15.97
N LEU A 47 0.10 7.29 -15.85
CA LEU A 47 -1.22 7.65 -15.33
C LEU A 47 -2.30 7.74 -16.43
N SER A 48 -1.91 7.78 -17.70
CA SER A 48 -2.80 7.86 -18.87
C SER A 48 -3.30 6.49 -19.37
N VAL A 49 -3.22 5.44 -18.54
CA VAL A 49 -3.93 4.18 -18.82
C VAL A 49 -5.43 4.50 -18.90
N GLU A 50 -6.18 3.76 -19.73
CA GLU A 50 -7.62 3.98 -19.94
C GLU A 50 -8.35 4.29 -18.63
N PHE A 51 -9.14 5.38 -18.64
CA PHE A 51 -9.96 5.75 -17.50
C PHE A 51 -11.09 4.73 -17.36
N PHE A 52 -11.04 3.94 -16.30
CA PHE A 52 -12.08 2.97 -15.98
C PHE A 52 -13.19 3.60 -15.13
N ASP A 53 -14.45 3.24 -15.43
CA ASP A 53 -15.62 3.58 -14.60
C ASP A 53 -15.62 2.69 -13.33
N ASP A 54 -14.70 3.01 -12.42
CA ASP A 54 -14.61 2.36 -11.12
C ASP A 54 -15.80 2.79 -10.25
N LYS A 55 -16.65 1.81 -9.87
CA LYS A 55 -17.87 2.01 -9.07
C LYS A 55 -17.67 1.77 -7.58
N THR A 56 -16.42 1.81 -7.11
CA THR A 56 -16.15 1.72 -5.67
C THR A 56 -16.70 2.94 -4.92
N PRO A 57 -17.03 2.80 -3.62
CA PRO A 57 -17.55 3.92 -2.82
C PRO A 57 -16.62 5.14 -2.84
N GLU A 58 -15.30 4.91 -2.78
CA GLU A 58 -14.31 5.99 -2.77
C GLU A 58 -14.35 6.81 -4.06
N VAL A 59 -14.37 6.14 -5.22
CA VAL A 59 -14.45 6.83 -6.53
C VAL A 59 -15.81 7.49 -6.72
N THR A 60 -16.87 6.88 -6.20
CA THR A 60 -18.21 7.48 -6.19
C THR A 60 -18.22 8.78 -5.38
N SER A 61 -17.58 8.82 -4.20
CA SER A 61 -17.46 10.05 -3.42
C SER A 61 -16.65 11.14 -4.13
N VAL A 62 -15.57 10.78 -4.83
CA VAL A 62 -14.82 11.75 -5.66
C VAL A 62 -15.67 12.27 -6.82
N ARG A 63 -16.44 11.40 -7.46
CA ARG A 63 -17.38 11.77 -8.53
C ARG A 63 -18.48 12.71 -8.02
N GLU A 64 -19.11 12.38 -6.91
CA GLU A 64 -20.13 13.22 -6.27
C GLU A 64 -19.56 14.60 -5.90
N TRP A 65 -18.33 14.66 -5.37
CA TRP A 65 -17.65 15.93 -5.13
C TRP A 65 -17.39 16.71 -6.43
N ALA A 66 -16.89 16.04 -7.46
CA ALA A 66 -16.65 16.66 -8.77
C ALA A 66 -17.94 17.18 -9.41
N GLU A 67 -19.07 16.49 -9.21
CA GLU A 67 -20.40 16.94 -9.64
C GLU A 67 -21.00 18.05 -8.75
N GLY A 68 -20.36 18.39 -7.63
CA GLY A 68 -20.88 19.36 -6.66
C GLY A 68 -22.01 18.82 -5.77
N LYS A 69 -22.18 17.49 -5.70
CA LYS A 69 -23.21 16.77 -4.93
C LYS A 69 -22.74 16.30 -3.53
N GLY A 70 -21.54 16.72 -3.09
CA GLY A 70 -20.94 16.34 -1.79
C GLY A 70 -21.08 17.39 -0.67
N VAL A 71 -20.87 16.97 0.58
CA VAL A 71 -21.45 17.64 1.78
C VAL A 71 -20.63 18.80 2.39
N ARG A 72 -19.35 19.10 2.08
CA ARG A 72 -18.61 20.03 2.97
C ARG A 72 -17.61 21.06 2.41
N THR A 73 -16.99 20.93 1.23
CA THR A 73 -16.26 22.05 0.60
C THR A 73 -16.36 22.00 -0.93
N LYS A 74 -16.85 23.09 -1.56
CA LYS A 74 -17.03 23.16 -3.02
C LYS A 74 -15.71 23.25 -3.81
N HIS A 75 -14.61 23.61 -3.14
CA HIS A 75 -13.38 24.05 -3.80
C HIS A 75 -12.16 23.16 -3.55
N ALA A 76 -12.18 22.30 -2.53
CA ALA A 76 -11.05 21.45 -2.17
C ALA A 76 -11.48 20.01 -1.91
N LEU A 77 -10.63 19.07 -2.27
CA LEU A 77 -10.77 17.65 -1.97
C LEU A 77 -9.39 17.12 -1.57
N SER A 78 -9.29 16.39 -0.47
CA SER A 78 -8.08 15.59 -0.21
C SER A 78 -8.35 14.12 -0.40
N ILE A 79 -7.46 13.46 -1.13
CA ILE A 79 -7.49 12.04 -1.43
C ILE A 79 -6.23 11.40 -0.84
N GLY A 80 -6.42 10.60 0.20
CA GLY A 80 -5.37 9.82 0.83
C GLY A 80 -5.35 8.37 0.33
N GLY A 81 -4.39 7.61 0.82
CA GLY A 81 -4.32 6.16 0.62
C GLY A 81 -2.93 5.69 0.25
N GLU A 82 -2.71 4.39 0.44
CA GLU A 82 -1.41 3.75 0.22
C GLU A 82 -0.82 4.05 -1.16
N SER A 83 0.49 3.87 -1.28
CA SER A 83 1.12 4.04 -2.59
C SER A 83 0.49 3.09 -3.62
N GLY A 84 0.17 3.59 -4.81
CA GLY A 84 -0.57 2.84 -5.83
C GLY A 84 -2.06 2.55 -5.53
N SER A 85 -2.66 3.18 -4.52
CA SER A 85 -4.11 3.12 -4.28
C SER A 85 -4.98 3.71 -5.41
N GLY A 86 -4.38 4.37 -6.41
CA GLY A 86 -5.09 4.98 -7.54
C GLY A 86 -5.52 6.43 -7.31
N LYS A 87 -5.21 7.03 -6.15
CA LYS A 87 -5.55 8.41 -5.77
C LYS A 87 -5.27 9.47 -6.84
N THR A 88 -4.06 9.54 -7.39
CA THR A 88 -3.65 10.54 -8.39
C THR A 88 -4.39 10.32 -9.70
N HIS A 89 -4.61 9.07 -10.08
CA HIS A 89 -5.37 8.73 -11.28
C HIS A 89 -6.84 9.18 -11.15
N VAL A 90 -7.46 8.91 -10.00
CA VAL A 90 -8.84 9.35 -9.70
C VAL A 90 -8.93 10.89 -9.58
N ALA A 91 -7.91 11.54 -9.03
CA ALA A 91 -7.80 13.00 -8.99
C ALA A 91 -7.80 13.60 -10.41
N LEU A 92 -7.02 13.02 -11.33
CA LEU A 92 -7.00 13.42 -12.73
C LEU A 92 -8.32 13.09 -13.46
N GLN A 93 -8.98 11.97 -13.10
CA GLN A 93 -10.31 11.63 -13.63
C GLN A 93 -11.42 12.56 -13.17
N SER A 94 -11.24 13.30 -12.06
CA SER A 94 -12.28 14.16 -11.48
C SER A 94 -12.84 15.16 -12.50
N VAL A 95 -12.02 15.57 -13.47
CA VAL A 95 -12.43 16.44 -14.58
C VAL A 95 -13.53 15.83 -15.44
N THR A 96 -13.48 14.51 -15.66
CA THR A 96 -14.40 13.79 -16.56
C THR A 96 -15.77 13.59 -15.92
N PHE A 97 -15.79 13.57 -14.58
CA PHE A 97 -17.01 13.56 -13.78
C PHE A 97 -17.67 14.93 -13.70
N TYR A 98 -16.93 16.01 -13.94
CA TYR A 98 -17.49 17.35 -13.87
C TYR A 98 -18.63 17.52 -14.88
N ARG A 99 -19.74 18.05 -14.37
CA ARG A 99 -20.94 18.35 -15.13
C ARG A 99 -21.38 19.75 -14.72
N LYS A 100 -21.36 20.69 -15.67
CA LYS A 100 -21.80 22.05 -15.38
C LYS A 100 -23.32 22.07 -15.30
N CYS A 101 -23.87 22.45 -14.15
CA CYS A 101 -25.31 22.70 -14.03
C CYS A 101 -25.66 23.93 -14.87
N VAL A 102 -26.50 23.76 -15.90
CA VAL A 102 -26.99 24.87 -16.73
C VAL A 102 -28.28 25.43 -16.14
N ASN A 103 -29.18 24.54 -15.67
CA ASN A 103 -30.43 24.81 -14.96
C ASN A 103 -30.71 23.64 -13.99
N ASP A 104 -31.69 23.76 -13.07
CA ASP A 104 -32.04 22.74 -12.03
C ASP A 104 -32.24 21.29 -12.53
N LYS A 105 -32.37 21.07 -13.84
CA LYS A 105 -32.59 19.75 -14.46
C LYS A 105 -31.59 19.39 -15.57
N GLU A 106 -30.72 20.31 -16.02
CA GLU A 106 -29.85 20.10 -17.19
C GLU A 106 -28.37 20.28 -16.83
N HIS A 107 -27.58 19.28 -17.22
CA HIS A 107 -26.15 19.22 -16.95
C HIS A 107 -25.39 19.15 -18.28
N LYS A 108 -24.48 20.10 -18.53
CA LYS A 108 -23.65 20.16 -19.74
C LYS A 108 -22.30 19.47 -19.48
N VAL A 109 -21.88 18.64 -20.42
CA VAL A 109 -20.50 18.13 -20.51
C VAL A 109 -19.63 19.22 -21.14
N LEU A 110 -18.53 19.61 -20.48
CA LEU A 110 -17.61 20.60 -21.01
C LEU A 110 -16.75 20.02 -22.13
N THR A 111 -16.41 20.86 -23.11
CA THR A 111 -15.47 20.55 -24.19
C THR A 111 -14.02 20.67 -23.71
N ASN A 112 -13.10 20.05 -24.44
CA ASN A 112 -11.68 19.99 -24.07
C ASN A 112 -11.02 21.38 -23.90
N ASN A 113 -11.52 22.40 -24.61
CA ASN A 113 -10.99 23.77 -24.55
C ASN A 113 -11.63 24.62 -23.44
N GLU A 114 -12.69 24.13 -22.80
CA GLU A 114 -13.35 24.77 -21.67
C GLU A 114 -12.71 24.37 -20.33
N VAL A 115 -11.79 23.39 -20.32
CA VAL A 115 -11.19 22.85 -19.09
C VAL A 115 -9.67 22.87 -19.09
N LEU A 116 -9.10 23.30 -17.97
CA LEU A 116 -7.66 23.26 -17.69
C LEU A 116 -7.37 22.35 -16.49
N ILE A 117 -6.43 21.42 -16.65
CA ILE A 117 -5.79 20.71 -15.54
C ILE A 117 -4.38 21.24 -15.33
N VAL A 118 -4.08 21.61 -14.08
CA VAL A 118 -2.74 21.90 -13.60
C VAL A 118 -2.32 20.77 -12.65
N TYR A 119 -1.52 19.82 -13.15
CA TYR A 119 -1.02 18.68 -12.38
C TYR A 119 0.40 18.94 -11.90
N LEU A 120 0.56 19.16 -10.59
CA LEU A 120 1.85 19.42 -9.97
C LEU A 120 2.15 18.37 -8.92
N LYS A 121 3.24 17.62 -9.12
CA LYS A 121 3.82 16.79 -8.07
C LYS A 121 4.70 17.66 -7.19
N ILE A 122 4.37 17.73 -5.91
CA ILE A 122 5.05 18.58 -4.94
C ILE A 122 6.20 17.80 -4.31
N ASN A 123 7.41 18.37 -4.38
CA ASN A 123 8.59 17.83 -3.72
C ASN A 123 9.03 18.80 -2.61
N ARG A 124 9.11 18.28 -1.38
CA ARG A 124 9.54 19.05 -0.20
C ARG A 124 10.93 19.65 -0.36
N HIS A 125 11.89 18.86 -0.84
CA HIS A 125 13.32 19.20 -0.81
C HIS A 125 13.76 20.14 -1.92
N GLU A 126 13.21 19.97 -3.12
CA GLU A 126 13.66 20.78 -4.25
C GLU A 126 13.05 22.20 -4.17
N GLU A 127 11.90 22.39 -3.50
CA GLU A 127 10.99 23.48 -3.88
C GLU A 127 10.07 24.07 -2.80
N GLY A 128 9.75 23.34 -1.72
CA GLY A 128 8.61 23.67 -0.84
C GLY A 128 8.94 24.44 0.44
N ASP A 129 9.99 24.04 1.17
CA ASP A 129 10.25 24.55 2.53
C ASP A 129 10.99 25.90 2.55
N GLU A 130 11.75 26.22 1.50
CA GLU A 130 12.48 27.49 1.39
C GLU A 130 11.75 28.57 0.58
N TYR A 131 10.53 28.29 0.10
CA TYR A 131 9.82 29.25 -0.73
C TYR A 131 9.39 30.48 0.08
N TRP A 132 9.78 31.65 -0.42
CA TRP A 132 9.35 32.95 0.07
C TRP A 132 9.28 33.94 -1.10
N ASP A 133 8.32 34.87 -1.03
CA ASP A 133 8.16 35.94 -2.02
C ASP A 133 8.31 37.29 -1.32
N ASP A 134 9.50 37.89 -1.44
CA ASP A 134 9.83 39.19 -0.83
C ASP A 134 8.85 40.30 -1.28
N GLY A 135 8.26 40.18 -2.47
CA GLY A 135 7.27 41.12 -2.99
C GLY A 135 5.95 41.13 -2.21
N LEU A 136 5.68 40.10 -1.41
CA LEU A 136 4.50 40.02 -0.56
C LEU A 136 4.71 40.63 0.83
N GLU A 137 5.95 40.84 1.29
CA GLU A 137 6.22 41.38 2.63
C GLU A 137 5.58 42.75 2.84
N SER A 138 5.77 43.64 1.86
CA SER A 138 5.25 45.01 1.91
C SER A 138 3.71 45.08 1.92
N LYS A 139 3.04 44.03 1.42
CA LYS A 139 1.57 43.93 1.38
C LYS A 139 1.00 43.32 2.67
N HIS A 140 1.84 42.68 3.48
CA HIS A 140 1.45 41.92 4.68
C HIS A 140 2.22 42.38 5.92
N GLY A 141 2.35 43.70 6.11
CA GLY A 141 3.12 44.28 7.22
C GLY A 141 2.70 43.80 8.61
N ASP A 142 1.39 43.62 8.85
CA ASP A 142 0.87 43.11 10.13
C ASP A 142 1.29 41.65 10.40
N ALA A 143 1.30 40.83 9.35
CA ALA A 143 1.76 39.45 9.43
C ALA A 143 3.26 39.39 9.73
N MET A 144 4.06 40.23 9.04
CA MET A 144 5.50 40.31 9.27
C MET A 144 5.84 40.78 10.68
N THR A 145 5.16 41.81 11.17
CA THR A 145 5.31 42.31 12.55
C THR A 145 5.00 41.21 13.57
N THR A 146 3.96 40.41 13.32
CA THR A 146 3.60 39.26 14.16
C THR A 146 4.69 38.18 14.13
N MET A 147 5.21 37.84 12.95
CA MET A 147 6.30 36.86 12.82
C MET A 147 7.57 37.32 13.54
N GLU A 148 7.96 38.59 13.42
CA GLU A 148 9.11 39.16 14.12
C GLU A 148 8.92 39.16 15.64
N LYS A 149 7.71 39.49 16.11
CA LYS A 149 7.33 39.39 17.52
C LYS A 149 7.44 37.95 18.03
N LEU A 150 6.91 36.98 17.28
CA LEU A 150 6.96 35.56 17.65
C LEU A 150 8.36 34.99 17.58
N CYS A 151 9.22 35.45 16.67
CA CYS A 151 10.62 35.02 16.57
C CYS A 151 11.44 35.26 17.83
N LYS A 152 11.14 36.34 18.57
CA LYS A 152 11.76 36.63 19.86
C LYS A 152 11.38 35.59 20.94
N LYS A 153 10.20 34.97 20.83
CA LYS A 153 9.67 34.02 21.81
C LYS A 153 9.86 32.57 21.38
N TYR A 154 9.78 32.31 20.08
CA TYR A 154 9.86 31.02 19.41
C TYR A 154 10.76 31.19 18.17
N PRO A 155 12.08 31.11 18.34
CA PRO A 155 13.03 31.24 17.24
C PRO A 155 12.85 30.08 16.23
N PRO A 156 12.98 30.34 14.91
CA PRO A 156 12.89 29.28 13.91
C PRO A 156 13.99 28.24 14.10
N SER A 157 13.62 26.97 14.02
CA SER A 157 14.56 25.84 14.06
C SER A 157 15.64 25.92 12.97
N SER A 158 15.31 26.52 11.83
CA SER A 158 16.22 26.75 10.69
C SER A 158 17.07 28.02 10.79
N GLY A 159 16.83 28.86 11.81
CA GLY A 159 17.42 30.20 11.93
C GLY A 159 16.88 31.23 10.93
N LYS A 160 15.99 30.85 10.00
CA LYS A 160 15.44 31.72 8.96
C LYS A 160 13.99 32.13 9.28
N LEU A 161 13.76 33.43 9.47
CA LEU A 161 12.42 34.01 9.66
C LEU A 161 11.53 33.86 8.40
N ARG A 162 12.10 34.05 7.22
CA ARG A 162 11.39 34.12 5.94
C ARG A 162 11.24 32.74 5.30
N THR A 163 10.45 31.90 5.92
CA THR A 163 10.18 30.55 5.41
C THR A 163 8.72 30.18 5.62
N ALA A 164 8.14 29.46 4.66
CA ALA A 164 6.77 28.99 4.77
C ALA A 164 6.52 28.04 5.96
N PRO A 165 7.46 27.13 6.33
CA PRO A 165 7.38 26.37 7.58
C PRO A 165 7.31 27.26 8.83
N TYR A 166 8.15 28.29 8.92
CA TYR A 166 8.14 29.17 10.08
C TYR A 166 6.86 30.02 10.18
N LEU A 167 6.31 30.47 9.04
CA LEU A 167 4.99 31.10 9.00
C LEU A 167 3.91 30.16 9.59
N GLN A 168 4.00 28.86 9.29
CA GLN A 168 3.05 27.88 9.82
C GLN A 168 3.20 27.66 11.33
N GLU A 169 4.42 27.69 11.87
CA GLU A 169 4.68 27.71 13.33
C GLU A 169 4.11 28.99 13.97
N CYS A 170 4.27 30.14 13.30
CA CYS A 170 3.71 31.41 13.78
C CYS A 170 2.19 31.35 13.86
N ILE A 171 1.49 30.81 12.85
CA ILE A 171 0.03 30.66 12.86
C ILE A 171 -0.46 29.82 14.05
N GLN A 172 0.32 28.80 14.44
CA GLN A 172 -0.03 27.93 15.57
C GLN A 172 0.09 28.69 16.90
N ASN A 173 1.18 29.43 17.07
CA ASN A 173 1.56 30.10 18.32
C ASN A 173 0.99 31.52 18.48
N ALA A 174 0.45 32.13 17.42
CA ALA A 174 -0.12 33.47 17.44
C ALA A 174 -1.43 33.54 18.24
N GLU A 175 -1.74 34.73 18.75
CA GLU A 175 -3.03 35.01 19.38
C GLU A 175 -4.17 34.96 18.34
N PRO A 176 -5.42 34.62 18.72
CA PRO A 176 -6.54 34.47 17.78
C PRO A 176 -6.73 35.65 16.82
N GLY A 177 -6.51 36.90 17.29
CA GLY A 177 -6.62 38.11 16.47
C GLY A 177 -5.50 38.29 15.44
N GLU A 178 -4.33 37.71 15.67
CA GLU A 178 -3.14 37.82 14.80
C GLU A 178 -3.13 36.73 13.72
N LYS A 179 -3.85 35.60 13.93
CA LYS A 179 -3.91 34.47 12.98
C LYS A 179 -4.47 34.85 11.61
N ARG A 180 -5.34 35.84 11.52
CA ARG A 180 -5.97 36.27 10.25
C ARG A 180 -4.93 36.77 9.25
N ALA A 181 -4.07 37.70 9.65
CA ALA A 181 -3.04 38.27 8.78
C ALA A 181 -2.02 37.20 8.33
N LEU A 182 -1.61 36.33 9.24
CA LEU A 182 -0.69 35.23 8.92
C LEU A 182 -1.31 34.21 7.95
N ARG A 183 -2.60 33.89 8.09
CA ARG A 183 -3.31 33.00 7.15
C ARG A 183 -3.46 33.61 5.76
N GLN A 184 -3.72 34.91 5.69
CA GLN A 184 -3.76 35.63 4.41
C GLN A 184 -2.40 35.61 3.72
N LEU A 185 -1.31 35.87 4.45
CA LEU A 185 0.05 35.75 3.92
C LEU A 185 0.33 34.33 3.40
N ARG A 186 -0.09 33.29 4.13
CA ARG A 186 0.05 31.89 3.68
C ARG A 186 -0.68 31.61 2.38
N ALA A 187 -1.91 32.09 2.24
CA ALA A 187 -2.70 31.92 1.01
C ALA A 187 -2.04 32.64 -0.19
N ASP A 188 -1.54 33.85 0.04
CA ASP A 188 -0.86 34.65 -0.98
C ASP A 188 0.49 34.06 -1.41
N LEU A 189 1.27 33.54 -0.46
CA LEU A 189 2.51 32.81 -0.75
C LEU A 189 2.21 31.55 -1.57
N CYS A 190 1.17 30.79 -1.21
CA CYS A 190 0.76 29.60 -1.96
C CYS A 190 0.32 29.95 -3.39
N HIS A 191 -0.45 31.04 -3.54
CA HIS A 191 -0.85 31.55 -4.84
C HIS A 191 0.37 31.95 -5.70
N SER A 192 1.29 32.72 -5.12
CA SER A 192 2.53 33.14 -5.80
C SER A 192 3.37 31.93 -6.23
N PHE A 193 3.54 30.95 -5.33
CA PHE A 193 4.24 29.70 -5.60
C PHE A 193 3.65 28.98 -6.81
N LEU A 194 2.35 28.70 -6.81
CA LEU A 194 1.68 27.98 -7.89
C LEU A 194 1.71 28.76 -9.20
N CYS A 195 1.53 30.08 -9.17
CA CYS A 195 1.64 30.91 -10.37
C CYS A 195 3.03 30.84 -11.00
N LYS A 196 4.09 30.92 -10.18
CA LYS A 196 5.48 30.75 -10.65
C LYS A 196 5.68 29.38 -11.30
N ARG A 197 5.10 28.32 -10.74
CA ARG A 197 5.14 26.97 -11.34
C ARG A 197 4.42 26.87 -12.66
N ILE A 198 3.21 27.42 -12.74
CA ILE A 198 2.44 27.45 -13.97
C ILE A 198 3.25 28.17 -15.06
N LYS A 199 3.78 29.36 -14.77
CA LYS A 199 4.60 30.13 -15.72
C LYS A 199 5.79 29.33 -16.25
N VAL A 200 6.58 28.75 -15.34
CA VAL A 200 7.75 27.93 -15.71
C VAL A 200 7.36 26.70 -16.54
N ARG A 201 6.30 25.97 -16.15
CA ARG A 201 5.91 24.72 -16.83
C ARG A 201 5.10 24.93 -18.10
N ALA A 202 4.38 26.04 -18.18
CA ALA A 202 3.72 26.47 -19.40
C ALA A 202 4.70 27.09 -20.39
N ASP A 203 5.92 27.47 -19.97
CA ASP A 203 6.84 28.31 -20.73
C ASP A 203 6.20 29.66 -21.13
N TYR A 204 5.62 30.31 -20.12
CA TYR A 204 4.86 31.56 -20.27
C TYR A 204 5.29 32.59 -19.23
N SER A 205 5.73 33.76 -19.70
CA SER A 205 6.37 34.77 -18.83
C SER A 205 5.45 35.90 -18.36
N TYR A 206 4.29 36.09 -19.01
CA TYR A 206 3.38 37.21 -18.73
C TYR A 206 2.38 36.90 -17.62
N ASP A 207 1.42 37.81 -17.39
CA ASP A 207 0.36 37.61 -16.40
C ASP A 207 -0.57 36.48 -16.79
N LEU A 208 -0.94 35.68 -15.79
CA LEU A 208 -1.84 34.54 -15.94
C LEU A 208 -3.28 35.03 -16.03
N THR A 209 -3.61 35.80 -17.07
CA THR A 209 -4.95 36.32 -17.31
C THR A 209 -5.49 35.78 -18.63
N SER A 210 -6.82 35.71 -18.76
CA SER A 210 -7.46 35.26 -20.00
C SER A 210 -8.68 36.13 -20.32
N LYS A 211 -8.79 36.59 -21.57
CA LYS A 211 -9.99 37.26 -22.13
C LYS A 211 -11.13 36.26 -22.30
N GLU A 212 -10.79 35.01 -22.59
CA GLU A 212 -11.72 33.88 -22.63
C GLU A 212 -11.34 32.88 -21.52
N PRO A 213 -11.80 33.09 -20.27
CA PRO A 213 -11.48 32.20 -19.16
C PRO A 213 -11.96 30.76 -19.44
N PHE A 214 -11.20 29.77 -18.99
CA PHE A 214 -11.70 28.39 -18.90
C PHE A 214 -12.96 28.35 -18.02
N GLU A 215 -13.89 27.45 -18.31
CA GLU A 215 -15.06 27.26 -17.46
C GLU A 215 -14.64 26.75 -16.07
N ILE A 216 -13.63 25.90 -16.02
CA ILE A 216 -13.07 25.39 -14.77
C ILE A 216 -11.57 25.07 -14.91
N ALA A 217 -10.81 25.37 -13.86
CA ALA A 217 -9.44 24.93 -13.66
C ALA A 217 -9.35 23.96 -12.48
N PHE A 218 -8.89 22.74 -12.75
CA PHE A 218 -8.58 21.74 -11.73
C PHE A 218 -7.09 21.75 -11.41
N PHE A 219 -6.76 22.02 -10.16
CA PHE A 219 -5.42 21.91 -9.62
C PHE A 219 -5.27 20.55 -8.94
N VAL A 220 -4.50 19.65 -9.52
CA VAL A 220 -4.16 18.36 -8.91
C VAL A 220 -2.77 18.49 -8.29
N LEU A 221 -2.74 18.63 -6.96
CA LEU A 221 -1.51 18.76 -6.16
C LEU A 221 -1.17 17.40 -5.56
N ASP A 222 -0.20 16.72 -6.14
CA ASP A 222 0.18 15.35 -5.80
C ASP A 222 1.35 15.34 -4.83
N GLU A 223 1.31 14.43 -3.85
CA GLU A 223 2.19 14.37 -2.68
C GLU A 223 2.28 15.69 -1.89
N VAL A 224 1.24 16.52 -1.94
CA VAL A 224 1.21 17.85 -1.29
C VAL A 224 1.26 17.78 0.24
N ALA A 225 0.95 16.63 0.85
CA ALA A 225 1.11 16.45 2.30
C ALA A 225 2.58 16.56 2.75
N SER A 226 3.54 16.32 1.84
CA SER A 226 4.96 16.56 2.10
C SER A 226 5.29 18.04 2.35
N CYS A 227 4.40 18.96 1.97
CA CYS A 227 4.48 20.40 2.20
C CYS A 227 3.24 20.88 2.99
N PRO A 228 3.23 20.72 4.33
CA PRO A 228 2.07 21.02 5.18
C PRO A 228 1.45 22.41 4.98
N TRP A 229 2.27 23.43 4.72
CA TRP A 229 1.81 24.80 4.54
C TRP A 229 0.99 24.99 3.25
N LEU A 230 1.33 24.28 2.16
CA LEU A 230 0.55 24.26 0.91
C LEU A 230 -0.78 23.56 1.11
N HIS A 231 -0.77 22.38 1.73
CA HIS A 231 -1.99 21.62 2.02
C HIS A 231 -2.97 22.44 2.87
N LYS A 232 -2.47 23.13 3.91
CA LYS A 232 -3.26 24.00 4.78
C LYS A 232 -3.77 25.28 4.09
N ALA A 233 -3.08 25.77 3.06
CA ALA A 233 -3.57 26.91 2.27
C ALA A 233 -4.77 26.53 1.38
N VAL A 234 -4.82 25.27 0.94
CA VAL A 234 -5.89 24.74 0.08
C VAL A 234 -7.14 24.37 0.88
N ASN A 235 -6.98 23.62 1.98
CA ASN A 235 -8.08 22.97 2.71
C ASN A 235 -8.70 23.84 3.84
N ASN A 236 -8.97 25.12 3.57
CA ASN A 236 -9.63 26.02 4.54
C ASN A 236 -11.18 25.89 4.53
N VAL A 237 -11.84 26.28 5.63
CA VAL A 237 -13.31 26.20 5.82
C VAL A 237 -14.03 27.35 5.11
N GLU A 238 -15.28 27.15 4.69
CA GLU A 238 -16.15 28.13 3.99
C GLU A 238 -16.31 29.51 4.67
N THR A 239 -16.00 29.64 5.96
CA THR A 239 -16.11 30.91 6.71
C THR A 239 -14.83 31.75 6.71
N ASP A 240 -13.75 31.26 6.11
CA ASP A 240 -12.48 31.99 5.99
C ASP A 240 -12.40 32.64 4.60
N ASP A 241 -12.53 33.97 4.51
CA ASP A 241 -12.48 34.75 3.24
C ASP A 241 -11.09 34.76 2.56
N HIS A 242 -10.18 33.89 2.98
CA HIS A 242 -8.74 33.95 2.71
C HIS A 242 -8.22 32.57 2.26
N TYR A 243 -8.90 31.95 1.29
CA TYR A 243 -8.53 30.64 0.73
C TYR A 243 -8.02 30.74 -0.71
N LEU A 244 -7.27 29.71 -1.11
CA LEU A 244 -6.50 29.74 -2.35
C LEU A 244 -7.34 29.93 -3.62
N SER A 245 -8.51 29.29 -3.70
CA SER A 245 -9.42 29.43 -4.85
C SER A 245 -9.90 30.88 -5.04
N GLN A 246 -10.21 31.58 -3.95
CA GLN A 246 -10.55 33.00 -3.99
C GLN A 246 -9.35 33.88 -4.38
N CYS A 247 -8.13 33.53 -3.94
CA CYS A 247 -6.91 34.23 -4.39
C CYS A 247 -6.74 34.15 -5.91
N PHE A 248 -6.94 32.96 -6.51
CA PHE A 248 -6.89 32.79 -7.96
C PHE A 248 -8.00 33.57 -8.69
N ALA A 249 -9.24 33.50 -8.17
CA ALA A 249 -10.37 34.24 -8.73
C ALA A 249 -10.12 35.75 -8.75
N ASN A 250 -9.52 36.30 -7.69
CA ASN A 250 -9.27 37.72 -7.58
C ASN A 250 -8.03 38.21 -8.35
N LYS A 251 -6.99 37.37 -8.49
CA LYS A 251 -5.66 37.81 -8.96
C LYS A 251 -5.27 37.34 -10.37
N THR A 252 -5.91 36.30 -10.91
CA THR A 252 -5.49 35.70 -12.20
C THR A 252 -6.63 35.65 -13.23
N ASN A 253 -7.84 35.26 -12.84
CA ASN A 253 -9.03 35.26 -13.72
C ASN A 253 -8.84 34.50 -15.06
N PHE A 254 -7.98 33.48 -15.14
CA PHE A 254 -7.90 32.64 -16.33
C PHE A 254 -8.94 31.52 -16.37
N ALA A 255 -9.67 31.30 -15.27
CA ALA A 255 -10.82 30.40 -15.18
C ALA A 255 -11.96 31.02 -14.36
N LYS A 256 -13.19 30.59 -14.62
CA LYS A 256 -14.40 31.01 -13.88
C LYS A 256 -14.53 30.29 -12.55
N GLU A 257 -14.08 29.05 -12.47
CA GLU A 257 -14.10 28.23 -11.26
C GLU A 257 -12.73 27.56 -11.03
N TYR A 258 -12.27 27.56 -9.78
CA TYR A 258 -11.00 26.93 -9.38
C TYR A 258 -11.28 25.86 -8.34
N ARG A 259 -10.90 24.62 -8.65
CA ARG A 259 -11.00 23.48 -7.74
C ARG A 259 -9.63 22.86 -7.51
N PHE A 260 -9.40 22.41 -6.29
CA PHE A 260 -8.14 21.84 -5.85
C PHE A 260 -8.36 20.40 -5.37
N VAL A 261 -7.53 19.49 -5.84
CA VAL A 261 -7.48 18.10 -5.42
C VAL A 261 -6.09 17.82 -4.88
N CYS A 262 -5.99 17.63 -3.57
CA CYS A 262 -4.78 17.27 -2.84
C CYS A 262 -4.67 15.74 -2.77
N ALA A 263 -3.81 15.14 -3.59
CA ALA A 263 -3.53 13.71 -3.54
C ALA A 263 -2.25 13.45 -2.73
N SER A 264 -2.23 12.43 -1.86
CA SER A 264 -1.03 12.11 -1.06
C SER A 264 -0.97 10.64 -0.62
N THR A 265 0.23 10.05 -0.48
CA THR A 265 0.42 8.78 0.26
C THR A 265 0.09 8.87 1.73
N ALA A 266 -0.06 10.09 2.25
CA ALA A 266 -0.49 10.35 3.61
C ALA A 266 -1.78 9.60 3.93
N SER A 267 -1.78 9.03 5.12
CA SER A 267 -2.95 8.39 5.69
C SER A 267 -4.02 9.43 6.04
N GLU A 268 -5.25 8.98 6.30
CA GLU A 268 -6.32 9.87 6.73
C GLU A 268 -5.99 10.64 8.01
N ALA A 269 -5.28 10.02 8.95
CA ALA A 269 -4.80 10.67 10.17
C ALA A 269 -3.95 11.91 9.85
N ILE A 270 -2.92 11.72 9.03
CA ILE A 270 -1.99 12.77 8.62
C ILE A 270 -2.77 13.87 7.88
N LEU A 271 -3.66 13.51 6.96
CA LEU A 271 -4.47 14.50 6.22
C LEU A 271 -5.38 15.31 7.15
N ARG A 272 -5.92 14.70 8.21
CA ARG A 272 -6.73 15.41 9.21
C ARG A 272 -5.89 16.37 10.05
N ASP A 273 -4.69 15.95 10.47
CA ASP A 273 -3.75 16.80 11.24
C ASP A 273 -3.21 17.98 10.39
N LEU A 274 -3.17 17.77 9.07
CA LEU A 274 -2.82 18.78 8.09
C LEU A 274 -3.98 19.74 7.77
N ASN A 275 -5.10 19.70 8.47
CA ASN A 275 -6.15 20.71 8.33
C ASN A 275 -5.86 21.96 9.16
N SER A 276 -6.28 23.11 8.64
CA SER A 276 -6.08 24.42 9.26
C SER A 276 -7.09 24.74 10.36
N THR A 277 -8.19 23.99 10.44
CA THR A 277 -9.29 24.22 11.39
C THR A 277 -9.90 22.87 11.80
N PRO A 278 -10.11 22.62 13.11
CA PRO A 278 -10.83 21.44 13.57
C PRO A 278 -12.29 21.52 13.11
N GLY A 279 -12.71 20.58 12.27
CA GLY A 279 -14.01 20.59 11.62
C GLY A 279 -14.21 19.40 10.69
N THR A 280 -15.35 19.38 10.02
CA THR A 280 -15.96 18.28 9.26
C THR A 280 -15.29 17.93 7.92
N PHE A 281 -13.97 18.04 7.86
CA PHE A 281 -13.19 17.59 6.72
C PHE A 281 -12.99 16.07 6.77
N ILE A 282 -13.55 15.36 5.79
CA ILE A 282 -13.38 13.91 5.65
C ILE A 282 -12.62 13.69 4.33
N PRO A 283 -11.31 13.40 4.37
CA PRO A 283 -10.58 13.04 3.16
C PRO A 283 -11.16 11.74 2.58
N VAL A 284 -11.07 11.57 1.26
CA VAL A 284 -11.37 10.29 0.63
C VAL A 284 -10.13 9.41 0.70
N THR A 285 -10.17 8.34 1.48
CA THR A 285 -9.06 7.39 1.57
C THR A 285 -9.25 6.26 0.57
N MET A 286 -8.43 6.24 -0.48
CA MET A 286 -8.45 5.20 -1.49
C MET A 286 -7.97 3.88 -0.92
N LYS A 287 -8.86 2.88 -0.89
CA LYS A 287 -8.58 1.54 -0.39
C LYS A 287 -8.22 0.55 -1.51
N PRO A 288 -7.49 -0.53 -1.17
CA PRO A 288 -7.38 -1.70 -2.03
C PRO A 288 -8.77 -2.14 -2.57
N SER A 289 -8.82 -2.57 -3.82
CA SER A 289 -10.04 -3.03 -4.48
C SER A 289 -9.85 -4.45 -5.04
N PRO A 290 -10.31 -5.49 -4.33
CA PRO A 290 -10.21 -6.87 -4.83
C PRO A 290 -11.09 -7.12 -6.07
N LYS A 291 -11.98 -6.18 -6.41
CA LYS A 291 -12.89 -6.28 -7.56
C LYS A 291 -12.37 -5.58 -8.81
N LEU A 292 -11.43 -4.65 -8.67
CA LEU A 292 -10.99 -3.82 -9.80
C LEU A 292 -10.42 -4.68 -10.93
N PHE A 293 -9.47 -5.56 -10.63
CA PHE A 293 -8.89 -6.42 -11.66
C PHE A 293 -9.94 -7.25 -12.39
N ASN A 294 -10.91 -7.84 -11.67
CA ASN A 294 -12.02 -8.56 -12.29
C ASN A 294 -12.77 -7.70 -13.32
N GLN A 295 -13.07 -6.44 -12.97
CA GLN A 295 -13.73 -5.49 -13.87
C GLN A 295 -12.88 -5.14 -15.08
N LEU A 296 -11.55 -5.03 -14.92
CA LEU A 296 -10.64 -4.78 -16.04
C LEU A 296 -10.59 -5.94 -17.03
N MET A 297 -10.78 -7.17 -16.54
CA MET A 297 -10.72 -8.39 -17.33
C MET A 297 -12.07 -8.79 -17.98
N THR A 298 -13.15 -8.01 -17.82
CA THR A 298 -14.46 -8.33 -18.44
C THR A 298 -14.58 -7.87 -19.90
N ALA A 299 -13.54 -7.27 -20.49
CA ALA A 299 -13.59 -6.85 -21.89
C ALA A 299 -13.71 -8.06 -22.84
N PRO A 300 -14.40 -7.94 -24.00
CA PRO A 300 -14.62 -9.05 -24.93
C PRO A 300 -13.34 -9.75 -25.40
N GLU A 301 -12.23 -9.02 -25.47
CA GLU A 301 -10.90 -9.52 -25.82
C GLU A 301 -10.36 -10.61 -24.88
N PHE A 302 -10.90 -10.74 -23.66
CA PHE A 302 -10.49 -11.72 -22.67
C PHE A 302 -11.43 -12.94 -22.56
N GLU A 303 -12.54 -12.97 -23.29
CA GLU A 303 -13.56 -14.03 -23.17
C GLU A 303 -12.95 -15.42 -23.43
N ALA A 304 -12.12 -15.55 -24.46
CA ALA A 304 -11.41 -16.78 -24.80
C ALA A 304 -10.39 -17.24 -23.72
N ASN A 305 -9.93 -16.33 -22.87
CA ASN A 305 -8.90 -16.57 -21.86
C ASN A 305 -9.44 -16.60 -20.42
N MET A 306 -10.76 -16.50 -20.24
CA MET A 306 -11.39 -16.36 -18.92
C MET A 306 -11.09 -17.53 -17.97
N PHE A 307 -10.94 -18.75 -18.50
CA PHE A 307 -10.53 -19.91 -17.72
C PHE A 307 -9.13 -19.73 -17.11
N VAL A 308 -8.16 -19.31 -17.93
CA VAL A 308 -6.77 -19.05 -17.48
C VAL A 308 -6.73 -17.92 -16.47
N ILE A 309 -7.48 -16.85 -16.71
CA ILE A 309 -7.59 -15.70 -15.79
C ILE A 309 -8.12 -16.17 -14.41
N LYS A 310 -9.11 -17.06 -14.38
CA LYS A 310 -9.61 -17.65 -13.12
C LYS A 310 -8.54 -18.46 -12.38
N LEU A 311 -7.62 -19.12 -13.08
CA LEU A 311 -6.51 -19.84 -12.44
C LEU A 311 -5.51 -18.88 -11.78
N PHE A 312 -5.31 -17.67 -12.32
CA PHE A 312 -4.39 -16.70 -11.72
C PHE A 312 -4.85 -16.25 -10.34
N TYR A 313 -6.16 -16.20 -10.09
CA TYR A 313 -6.73 -15.90 -8.78
C TYR A 313 -6.43 -16.96 -7.72
N LEU A 314 -6.08 -18.18 -8.13
CA LEU A 314 -5.67 -19.22 -7.20
C LEU A 314 -4.21 -19.05 -6.76
N HIS A 315 -3.41 -18.27 -7.50
CA HIS A 315 -2.04 -17.92 -7.13
C HIS A 315 -2.04 -16.85 -6.01
N SER A 316 -1.72 -17.25 -4.78
CA SER A 316 -1.91 -16.41 -3.58
C SER A 316 -1.18 -15.06 -3.65
N PHE A 317 0.06 -15.02 -4.12
CA PHE A 317 0.76 -13.74 -4.30
C PHE A 317 0.08 -12.84 -5.32
N PHE A 318 -0.44 -13.41 -6.41
CA PHE A 318 -1.05 -12.62 -7.48
C PHE A 318 -2.36 -12.03 -7.00
N ALA A 319 -3.23 -12.88 -6.45
CA ALA A 319 -4.51 -12.48 -5.89
C ALA A 319 -4.39 -11.36 -4.85
N LYS A 320 -3.36 -11.41 -4.00
CA LYS A 320 -3.10 -10.39 -2.98
C LYS A 320 -2.41 -9.14 -3.50
N LEU A 321 -1.54 -9.27 -4.49
CA LEU A 321 -0.92 -8.12 -5.15
C LEU A 321 -1.95 -7.25 -5.88
N ILE A 322 -2.89 -7.87 -6.61
CA ILE A 322 -3.92 -7.16 -7.39
C ILE A 322 -5.02 -6.52 -6.52
N GLU A 323 -5.03 -6.74 -5.21
CA GLU A 323 -5.88 -5.93 -4.31
C GLU A 323 -5.43 -4.46 -4.35
N ASN A 324 -4.14 -4.17 -4.55
CA ASN A 324 -3.66 -2.82 -4.82
C ASN A 324 -4.11 -2.37 -6.22
N ARG A 325 -4.79 -1.23 -6.31
CA ARG A 325 -5.44 -0.78 -7.56
C ARG A 325 -4.45 -0.55 -8.71
N ARG A 326 -3.29 0.04 -8.42
CA ARG A 326 -2.24 0.25 -9.44
C ARG A 326 -1.67 -1.07 -9.91
N CYS A 327 -1.42 -2.01 -9.00
CA CYS A 327 -0.98 -3.35 -9.35
C CYS A 327 -2.02 -4.07 -10.23
N ALA A 328 -3.32 -3.97 -9.91
CA ALA A 328 -4.39 -4.51 -10.74
C ALA A 328 -4.37 -3.94 -12.15
N VAL A 329 -4.32 -2.62 -12.29
CA VAL A 329 -4.28 -1.94 -13.61
C VAL A 329 -3.06 -2.36 -14.42
N ARG A 330 -1.90 -2.52 -13.75
CA ARG A 330 -0.66 -2.95 -14.41
C ARG A 330 -0.71 -4.39 -14.86
N ALA A 331 -1.16 -5.28 -13.98
CA ALA A 331 -1.35 -6.68 -14.32
C ALA A 331 -2.32 -6.82 -15.50
N ALA A 332 -3.45 -6.11 -15.46
CA ALA A 332 -4.43 -6.10 -16.54
C ALA A 332 -3.86 -5.54 -17.85
N LYS A 333 -3.10 -4.45 -17.81
CA LYS A 333 -2.42 -3.90 -19.00
C LYS A 333 -1.42 -4.89 -19.60
N MET A 334 -0.55 -5.47 -18.77
CA MET A 334 0.40 -6.48 -19.23
C MET A 334 -0.31 -7.67 -19.87
N MET A 335 -1.42 -8.11 -19.28
CA MET A 335 -2.26 -9.17 -19.82
C MET A 335 -2.96 -8.76 -21.12
N ARG A 336 -3.41 -7.53 -21.27
CA ARG A 336 -3.94 -7.00 -22.54
C ARG A 336 -2.90 -7.03 -23.65
N ASP A 337 -1.65 -6.74 -23.32
CA ASP A 337 -0.56 -6.73 -24.31
C ASP A 337 -0.12 -8.15 -24.72
N THR A 338 -0.36 -9.15 -23.87
CA THR A 338 0.13 -10.54 -24.07
C THR A 338 -0.97 -11.53 -24.41
N LEU A 339 -2.06 -11.61 -23.65
CA LEU A 339 -3.09 -12.65 -23.79
C LEU A 339 -3.82 -12.68 -25.14
N PRO A 340 -4.14 -11.56 -25.81
CA PRO A 340 -4.76 -11.63 -27.14
C PRO A 340 -3.89 -12.33 -28.20
N ARG A 341 -2.57 -12.39 -27.97
CA ARG A 341 -1.62 -13.10 -28.82
C ARG A 341 -1.47 -14.57 -28.43
N VAL A 342 -1.97 -14.97 -27.27
CA VAL A 342 -1.84 -16.34 -26.77
C VAL A 342 -3.19 -17.03 -26.75
N ARG A 343 -3.31 -18.11 -27.51
CA ARG A 343 -4.47 -19.00 -27.41
C ARG A 343 -4.16 -20.18 -26.49
N PRO A 344 -5.06 -20.51 -25.56
CA PRO A 344 -4.99 -21.77 -24.84
C PRO A 344 -5.16 -22.92 -25.83
N VAL A 345 -4.20 -23.84 -25.86
CA VAL A 345 -4.28 -25.06 -26.67
C VAL A 345 -4.74 -26.23 -25.80
N ASP A 346 -5.53 -27.14 -26.36
CA ASP A 346 -5.99 -28.35 -25.65
C ASP A 346 -4.86 -29.37 -25.44
N SER A 347 -3.82 -29.29 -26.26
CA SER A 347 -2.62 -30.13 -26.17
C SER A 347 -1.42 -29.42 -26.77
N ALA A 348 -0.37 -29.27 -25.95
CA ALA A 348 0.90 -28.70 -26.41
C ALA A 348 1.52 -29.50 -27.58
N ALA A 349 1.29 -30.82 -27.64
CA ALA A 349 1.80 -31.66 -28.72
C ALA A 349 1.05 -31.41 -30.04
N ILE A 350 -0.27 -31.18 -30.00
CA ILE A 350 -1.07 -30.87 -31.19
C ILE A 350 -0.67 -29.50 -31.74
N ALA A 351 -0.58 -28.50 -30.87
CA ALA A 351 -0.10 -27.15 -31.17
C ALA A 351 1.28 -27.14 -31.86
N MET A 352 2.25 -27.86 -31.29
CA MET A 352 3.59 -27.97 -31.89
C MET A 352 3.56 -28.62 -33.27
N ASN A 353 2.73 -29.65 -33.48
CA ASN A 353 2.57 -30.29 -34.78
C ASN A 353 1.89 -29.36 -35.81
N GLU A 354 0.93 -28.55 -35.39
CA GLU A 354 0.26 -27.56 -36.25
C GLU A 354 1.18 -26.39 -36.62
N TYR A 355 2.01 -25.92 -35.70
CA TYR A 355 3.07 -24.94 -35.96
C TYR A 355 4.08 -25.47 -36.97
N LEU A 356 4.59 -26.70 -36.78
CA LEU A 356 5.50 -27.35 -37.72
C LEU A 356 4.89 -27.56 -39.12
N SER A 357 3.55 -27.63 -39.22
CA SER A 357 2.83 -27.74 -40.49
C SER A 357 2.58 -26.40 -41.20
N GLY A 358 3.08 -25.28 -40.65
CA GLY A 358 2.90 -23.94 -41.22
C GLY A 358 1.50 -23.36 -41.04
N LYS A 359 0.67 -23.95 -40.15
CA LYS A 359 -0.71 -23.54 -39.86
C LYS A 359 -0.87 -22.88 -38.48
N GLY A 360 0.15 -22.92 -37.62
CA GLY A 360 0.07 -22.44 -36.23
C GLY A 360 0.23 -20.93 -36.07
N GLN A 361 -0.46 -20.36 -35.07
CA GLN A 361 -0.20 -19.02 -34.55
C GLN A 361 0.87 -19.07 -33.43
N GLU A 362 1.30 -17.92 -32.89
CA GLU A 362 2.17 -17.88 -31.70
C GLU A 362 1.44 -18.42 -30.46
N GLU A 363 1.48 -19.74 -30.28
CA GLU A 363 0.79 -20.45 -29.20
C GLU A 363 1.72 -20.62 -27.98
N LEU A 364 1.36 -20.02 -26.85
CA LEU A 364 2.23 -19.89 -25.65
C LEU A 364 1.68 -20.58 -24.39
N PHE A 365 0.37 -20.87 -24.32
CA PHE A 365 -0.26 -21.50 -23.15
C PHE A 365 -1.01 -22.76 -23.53
N ASN A 366 -0.76 -23.87 -22.83
CA ASN A 366 -1.70 -24.97 -22.75
C ASN A 366 -2.84 -24.57 -21.80
N GLY A 367 -4.07 -24.45 -22.33
CA GLY A 367 -5.24 -24.03 -21.57
C GLY A 367 -5.67 -25.01 -20.49
N THR A 368 -5.19 -26.25 -20.56
CA THR A 368 -5.48 -27.32 -19.60
C THR A 368 -4.41 -27.46 -18.52
N ASP A 369 -3.28 -26.75 -18.65
CA ASP A 369 -2.13 -26.87 -17.76
C ASP A 369 -2.14 -25.77 -16.68
N VAL A 370 -2.57 -26.17 -15.48
CA VAL A 370 -2.62 -25.31 -14.30
C VAL A 370 -1.22 -24.80 -13.92
N GLU A 371 -0.14 -25.54 -14.19
CA GLU A 371 1.20 -25.14 -13.80
C GLU A 371 1.71 -23.96 -14.64
N ASN A 372 1.44 -23.94 -15.94
CA ASN A 372 1.80 -22.81 -16.81
C ASN A 372 1.05 -21.53 -16.44
N ALA A 373 -0.24 -21.66 -16.10
CA ALA A 373 -1.04 -20.52 -15.64
C ALA A 373 -0.50 -19.95 -14.32
N TYR A 374 -0.13 -20.82 -13.38
CA TYR A 374 0.52 -20.41 -12.12
C TYR A 374 1.87 -19.76 -12.37
N GLY A 375 2.68 -20.33 -13.26
CA GLY A 375 4.00 -19.76 -13.59
C GLY A 375 3.89 -18.35 -14.17
N TYR A 376 2.90 -18.11 -15.04
CA TYR A 376 2.67 -16.77 -15.57
C TYR A 376 2.13 -15.79 -14.53
N ALA A 377 1.21 -16.22 -13.66
CA ALA A 377 0.74 -15.40 -12.55
C ALA A 377 1.92 -14.98 -11.65
N GLY A 378 2.85 -15.90 -11.40
CA GLY A 378 4.11 -15.62 -10.72
C GLY A 378 5.02 -14.62 -11.41
N TYR A 379 5.22 -14.77 -12.71
CA TYR A 379 5.94 -13.78 -13.53
C TYR A 379 5.30 -12.40 -13.42
N LEU A 380 3.97 -12.31 -13.52
CA LEU A 380 3.23 -11.05 -13.37
C LEU A 380 3.46 -10.43 -11.98
N VAL A 381 3.49 -11.24 -10.91
CA VAL A 381 3.80 -10.75 -9.56
C VAL A 381 5.16 -10.04 -9.52
N GLY A 382 6.21 -10.70 -10.01
CA GLY A 382 7.56 -10.14 -10.02
C GLY A 382 7.66 -8.87 -10.89
N ALA A 383 7.09 -8.92 -12.10
CA ALA A 383 7.13 -7.80 -13.03
C ALA A 383 6.33 -6.58 -12.52
N VAL A 384 5.12 -6.80 -11.99
CA VAL A 384 4.27 -5.72 -11.45
C VAL A 384 4.89 -5.14 -10.18
N ALA A 385 5.46 -5.95 -9.29
CA ALA A 385 6.15 -5.46 -8.10
C ALA A 385 7.39 -4.60 -8.45
N ALA A 386 8.20 -5.03 -9.42
CA ALA A 386 9.35 -4.27 -9.90
C ALA A 386 8.93 -2.92 -10.53
N GLN A 387 7.89 -2.94 -11.36
CA GLN A 387 7.32 -1.72 -11.93
C GLN A 387 6.77 -0.80 -10.84
N TYR A 388 6.02 -1.35 -9.87
CA TYR A 388 5.47 -0.59 -8.74
C TYR A 388 6.59 0.11 -7.96
N LYS A 389 7.69 -0.59 -7.64
CA LYS A 389 8.85 -0.01 -6.96
C LYS A 389 9.43 1.18 -7.74
N SER A 390 9.65 1.00 -9.05
CA SER A 390 10.27 2.04 -9.90
C SER A 390 9.47 3.34 -10.00
N MET A 391 8.16 3.28 -9.76
CA MET A 391 7.23 4.40 -9.91
C MET A 391 6.88 5.11 -8.60
N ASN A 392 7.30 4.58 -7.47
CA ASN A 392 7.04 5.17 -6.16
C ASN A 392 8.29 5.89 -5.65
N GLY A 393 8.15 6.83 -4.72
CA GLY A 393 9.27 7.55 -4.08
C GLY A 393 10.29 6.66 -3.35
N ALA A 394 10.13 5.33 -3.43
CA ALA A 394 11.08 4.31 -3.05
C ALA A 394 11.98 3.82 -4.21
N LYS A 395 11.98 4.50 -5.37
CA LYS A 395 12.86 4.17 -6.51
C LYS A 395 14.33 4.13 -6.09
N ASP A 396 14.72 5.06 -5.22
CA ASP A 396 16.09 5.19 -4.71
C ASP A 396 16.32 4.45 -3.38
N ILE A 397 15.29 3.79 -2.85
CA ILE A 397 15.37 2.97 -1.64
C ILE A 397 15.66 1.53 -2.05
N ASP A 398 16.66 0.91 -1.43
CA ASP A 398 17.01 -0.47 -1.72
C ASP A 398 15.86 -1.44 -1.37
N VAL A 399 15.73 -2.57 -2.10
CA VAL A 399 14.63 -3.53 -1.84
C VAL A 399 14.74 -4.09 -0.42
N LEU A 400 15.96 -4.34 0.05
CA LEU A 400 16.20 -4.86 1.38
C LEU A 400 15.88 -3.82 2.45
N GLU A 401 16.10 -2.54 2.16
CA GLU A 401 15.69 -1.46 3.06
C GLU A 401 14.16 -1.35 3.18
N VAL A 402 13.42 -1.41 2.07
CA VAL A 402 11.94 -1.42 2.11
C VAL A 402 11.43 -2.64 2.88
N MET A 403 11.99 -3.81 2.61
CA MET A 403 11.68 -5.05 3.31
C MET A 403 11.90 -4.90 4.82
N GLU A 404 13.01 -4.29 5.24
CA GLU A 404 13.33 -4.07 6.65
C GLU A 404 12.38 -3.07 7.32
N ILE A 405 12.07 -1.95 6.67
CA ILE A 405 11.10 -0.95 7.18
C ILE A 405 9.74 -1.60 7.39
N VAL A 406 9.27 -2.42 6.44
CA VAL A 406 7.99 -3.14 6.56
C VAL A 406 8.06 -4.19 7.66
N ALA A 407 9.11 -5.01 7.72
CA ALA A 407 9.27 -6.06 8.73
C ALA A 407 9.28 -5.49 10.16
N LYS A 408 10.12 -4.47 10.39
CA LYS A 408 10.21 -3.80 11.71
C LYS A 408 9.00 -2.95 12.00
N GLY A 409 8.36 -2.34 11.00
CA GLY A 409 7.11 -1.62 11.15
C GLY A 409 5.96 -2.53 11.60
N ILE A 410 5.84 -3.72 11.00
CA ILE A 410 4.88 -4.74 11.42
C ILE A 410 5.10 -5.12 12.88
N ARG A 411 6.35 -5.43 13.26
CA ARG A 411 6.69 -5.73 14.66
C ARG A 411 6.33 -4.55 15.58
N ALA A 412 6.69 -3.33 15.20
CA ALA A 412 6.46 -2.13 16.01
C ALA A 412 4.99 -1.99 16.36
N PHE A 413 4.08 -1.96 15.36
CA PHE A 413 2.66 -1.78 15.66
C PHE A 413 2.02 -3.01 16.31
N LEU A 414 2.42 -4.24 15.98
CA LEU A 414 1.87 -5.44 16.61
C LEU A 414 2.27 -5.60 18.09
N CYS A 415 3.48 -5.16 18.46
CA CYS A 415 3.99 -5.31 19.83
C CYS A 415 3.77 -4.07 20.71
N CYS A 416 3.48 -2.91 20.12
CA CYS A 416 3.30 -1.67 20.85
C CYS A 416 2.11 -1.74 21.84
N PRO A 417 2.22 -1.19 23.06
CA PRO A 417 1.05 -0.95 23.91
C PRO A 417 -0.01 -0.15 23.14
N ILE A 418 -1.30 -0.44 23.38
CA ILE A 418 -2.39 0.20 22.62
C ILE A 418 -2.30 1.72 22.74
N GLU A 419 -1.97 2.21 23.94
CA GLU A 419 -1.93 3.63 24.30
C GLU A 419 -0.88 4.42 23.49
N ASN A 420 0.14 3.74 22.99
CA ASN A 420 1.25 4.33 22.24
C ASN A 420 1.10 4.14 20.72
N LEU A 421 -0.02 3.58 20.24
CA LEU A 421 -0.20 3.21 18.84
C LEU A 421 -0.09 4.42 17.90
N GLU A 422 -0.49 5.62 18.34
CA GLU A 422 -0.41 6.84 17.52
C GLU A 422 1.03 7.24 17.18
N GLY A 423 1.97 7.07 18.12
CA GLY A 423 3.39 7.37 17.95
C GLY A 423 4.24 6.15 17.60
N VAL A 424 3.65 5.07 17.07
CA VAL A 424 4.33 3.76 17.01
C VAL A 424 5.57 3.72 16.11
N PHE A 425 5.66 4.64 15.15
CA PHE A 425 6.80 4.78 14.26
C PHE A 425 7.78 5.88 14.67
N GLU A 426 7.63 6.45 15.87
CA GLU A 426 8.61 7.37 16.45
C GLU A 426 9.97 6.67 16.61
N GLY A 427 10.98 7.16 15.87
CA GLY A 427 12.33 6.59 15.87
C GLY A 427 12.68 5.79 14.60
N PHE A 428 11.77 5.68 13.64
CA PHE A 428 12.12 5.23 12.30
C PHE A 428 12.90 6.35 11.56
N PRO A 429 13.94 6.03 10.78
CA PRO A 429 14.69 7.01 9.98
C PRO A 429 13.79 7.81 9.01
N GLN A 430 12.75 7.16 8.50
CA GLN A 430 11.68 7.75 7.71
C GLN A 430 10.36 7.14 8.18
N ASN A 431 9.33 7.97 8.36
CA ASN A 431 8.04 7.51 8.84
C ASN A 431 7.40 6.56 7.80
N PRO A 432 7.11 5.29 8.14
CA PRO A 432 6.53 4.33 7.21
C PRO A 432 5.14 4.76 6.66
N LEU A 433 4.41 5.60 7.41
CA LEU A 433 3.13 6.19 6.96
C LEU A 433 3.35 7.22 5.85
N GLU A 434 4.43 8.01 5.92
CA GLU A 434 4.76 9.00 4.89
C GLU A 434 5.22 8.31 3.60
N LEU A 435 5.94 7.19 3.72
CA LEU A 435 6.34 6.36 2.59
C LEU A 435 5.17 5.59 1.94
N GLY A 436 3.99 5.60 2.56
CA GLY A 436 2.83 4.83 2.10
C GLY A 436 3.06 3.31 2.15
N LEU A 437 3.94 2.85 3.04
CA LEU A 437 4.20 1.43 3.34
C LEU A 437 3.23 0.88 4.39
N PHE A 438 2.57 1.77 5.13
CA PHE A 438 1.50 1.50 6.09
C PHE A 438 0.39 2.55 5.92
N ASP A 439 -0.82 2.23 6.37
CA ASP A 439 -1.95 3.16 6.43
C ASP A 439 -2.30 3.47 7.90
N CYS A 440 -2.86 4.66 8.14
CA CYS A 440 -3.35 5.10 9.43
C CYS A 440 -4.64 5.92 9.30
N SER A 441 -5.77 5.34 9.66
CA SER A 441 -7.08 6.00 9.60
C SER A 441 -7.55 6.47 10.97
N VAL A 442 -8.11 7.68 11.04
CA VAL A 442 -8.71 8.23 12.27
C VAL A 442 -10.19 8.45 12.03
N THR A 443 -11.05 7.75 12.77
CA THR A 443 -12.50 7.88 12.68
C THR A 443 -13.10 8.43 13.98
N PRO A 444 -14.07 9.36 13.94
CA PRO A 444 -14.78 9.75 15.15
C PRO A 444 -15.66 8.58 15.64
N THR A 445 -15.73 8.35 16.96
CA THR A 445 -16.56 7.26 17.52
C THR A 445 -18.03 7.66 17.71
N GLY A 446 -18.37 8.92 17.45
CA GLY A 446 -19.70 9.49 17.68
C GLY A 446 -19.92 10.01 19.11
N LYS A 447 -18.96 9.79 20.02
CA LYS A 447 -18.91 10.48 21.32
C LYS A 447 -18.01 11.71 21.23
N GLU A 448 -18.46 12.80 21.86
CA GLU A 448 -17.70 14.05 21.91
C GLU A 448 -16.38 13.82 22.65
N GLY A 449 -15.27 14.26 22.07
CA GLY A 449 -13.94 14.01 22.63
C GLY A 449 -13.45 12.56 22.47
N GLU A 450 -13.99 11.73 21.57
CA GLU A 450 -13.42 10.41 21.31
C GLU A 450 -13.10 10.20 19.81
N ARG A 451 -11.92 9.63 19.54
CA ARG A 451 -11.49 9.22 18.20
C ARG A 451 -10.89 7.82 18.20
N CYS A 452 -11.05 7.12 17.10
CA CYS A 452 -10.53 5.79 16.85
C CYS A 452 -9.37 5.88 15.86
N VAL A 453 -8.16 5.53 16.30
CA VAL A 453 -6.95 5.45 15.48
C VAL A 453 -6.75 4.00 15.05
N ARG A 454 -6.52 3.76 13.76
CA ARG A 454 -6.26 2.43 13.22
C ARG A 454 -5.04 2.46 12.31
N ILE A 455 -4.06 1.61 12.59
CA ILE A 455 -2.86 1.39 11.76
C ILE A 455 -2.98 0.05 11.06
N SER A 456 -2.62 -0.02 9.78
CA SER A 456 -2.68 -1.25 9.00
C SER A 456 -1.56 -1.37 7.96
N VAL A 457 -1.32 -2.61 7.54
CA VAL A 457 -0.53 -2.96 6.37
C VAL A 457 -1.36 -3.88 5.46
N SER A 458 -1.51 -3.51 4.20
CA SER A 458 -2.33 -4.24 3.24
C SER A 458 -1.66 -5.56 2.81
N ALA A 459 -2.47 -6.50 2.30
CA ALA A 459 -1.94 -7.76 1.80
C ALA A 459 -0.96 -7.55 0.63
N ALA A 460 -1.20 -6.54 -0.21
CA ALA A 460 -0.30 -6.17 -1.29
C ALA A 460 1.05 -5.62 -0.78
N GLN A 461 1.04 -4.75 0.25
CA GLN A 461 2.26 -4.26 0.90
C GLN A 461 3.08 -5.40 1.50
N GLN A 462 2.41 -6.35 2.17
CA GLN A 462 3.06 -7.56 2.67
C GLN A 462 3.65 -8.41 1.53
N VAL A 463 2.92 -8.61 0.43
CA VAL A 463 3.45 -9.30 -0.77
C VAL A 463 4.70 -8.61 -1.31
N MET A 464 4.66 -7.29 -1.47
CA MET A 464 5.78 -6.54 -2.03
C MET A 464 7.04 -6.62 -1.15
N ALA A 465 6.88 -6.64 0.18
CA ALA A 465 7.99 -6.86 1.10
C ALA A 465 8.44 -8.34 1.10
N ALA A 466 7.49 -9.28 1.10
CA ALA A 466 7.76 -10.72 1.16
C ALA A 466 8.47 -11.25 -0.09
N ILE A 467 8.29 -10.58 -1.25
CA ILE A 467 8.99 -10.92 -2.49
C ILE A 467 10.51 -10.89 -2.33
N ALA A 468 11.05 -10.08 -1.41
CA ALA A 468 12.50 -10.01 -1.18
C ALA A 468 13.13 -11.32 -0.66
N TYR A 469 12.34 -12.22 -0.05
CA TYR A 469 12.83 -13.53 0.44
C TYR A 469 12.90 -14.61 -0.66
N GLY A 470 12.41 -14.30 -1.86
CA GLY A 470 12.51 -15.17 -3.03
C GLY A 470 13.21 -14.45 -4.19
N SER A 471 14.10 -15.15 -4.92
CA SER A 471 14.45 -14.70 -6.26
C SER A 471 13.19 -14.59 -7.13
N GLY A 472 13.11 -13.55 -8.00
CA GLY A 472 11.96 -13.31 -8.87
C GLY A 472 11.52 -14.50 -9.74
N GLY A 473 12.39 -15.51 -9.93
CA GLY A 473 12.08 -16.75 -10.64
C GLY A 473 11.21 -17.73 -9.85
N PHE A 474 11.20 -17.69 -8.51
CA PHE A 474 10.46 -18.67 -7.70
C PHE A 474 8.95 -18.51 -7.75
N PHE A 475 8.45 -17.29 -8.05
CA PHE A 475 7.03 -17.07 -8.23
C PHE A 475 6.50 -17.81 -9.47
N ALA A 476 7.34 -17.99 -10.49
CA ALA A 476 6.98 -18.59 -11.77
C ALA A 476 7.09 -20.13 -11.80
N THR A 477 7.51 -20.76 -10.70
CA THR A 477 7.69 -22.21 -10.62
C THR A 477 6.63 -22.84 -9.73
N SER A 478 6.07 -23.97 -10.17
CA SER A 478 5.41 -24.95 -9.29
C SER A 478 6.49 -25.52 -8.35
N VAL A 479 6.91 -24.73 -7.36
CA VAL A 479 7.86 -25.21 -6.36
C VAL A 479 7.18 -26.31 -5.57
N THR A 480 7.95 -27.32 -5.26
CA THR A 480 7.50 -28.64 -4.84
C THR A 480 6.52 -28.66 -3.66
N GLY A 481 6.47 -27.61 -2.82
CA GLY A 481 5.56 -27.46 -1.68
C GLY A 481 4.19 -26.83 -1.95
N GLY A 482 3.95 -26.22 -3.11
CA GLY A 482 2.71 -25.49 -3.43
C GLY A 482 2.79 -23.97 -3.23
N ALA A 483 1.96 -23.22 -3.96
CA ALA A 483 2.02 -21.76 -4.00
C ALA A 483 1.61 -21.08 -2.68
N PHE A 484 0.72 -21.71 -1.91
CA PHE A 484 0.25 -21.16 -0.64
C PHE A 484 1.27 -21.38 0.50
N GLU A 485 1.95 -22.52 0.49
CA GLU A 485 3.03 -22.87 1.41
C GLU A 485 4.22 -21.91 1.21
N PHE A 486 4.61 -21.68 -0.04
CA PHE A 486 5.64 -20.70 -0.36
C PHE A 486 5.24 -19.27 0.08
N PHE A 487 3.98 -18.88 -0.17
CA PHE A 487 3.47 -17.59 0.31
C PHE A 487 3.51 -17.47 1.83
N SER A 488 3.10 -18.54 2.53
CA SER A 488 3.16 -18.62 3.99
C SER A 488 4.60 -18.53 4.50
N ALA A 489 5.55 -19.19 3.84
CA ALA A 489 6.97 -19.12 4.18
C ALA A 489 7.54 -17.72 4.02
N ALA A 490 7.17 -17.00 2.95
CA ALA A 490 7.61 -15.63 2.71
C ALA A 490 7.05 -14.64 3.75
N VAL A 491 5.76 -14.77 4.10
CA VAL A 491 5.13 -13.97 5.16
C VAL A 491 5.73 -14.29 6.53
N PHE A 492 5.98 -15.57 6.84
CA PHE A 492 6.60 -15.96 8.10
C PHE A 492 8.05 -15.46 8.21
N SER A 493 8.81 -15.51 7.10
CA SER A 493 10.15 -14.92 7.02
C SER A 493 10.13 -13.41 7.27
N LEU A 494 9.12 -12.71 6.73
CA LEU A 494 8.91 -11.27 6.99
C LEU A 494 8.68 -10.99 8.47
N TYR A 495 7.89 -11.82 9.17
CA TYR A 495 7.68 -11.68 10.61
C TYR A 495 8.95 -11.95 11.42
N LEU A 496 9.72 -13.00 11.10
CA LEU A 496 11.00 -13.26 11.75
C LEU A 496 11.99 -12.11 11.52
N SER A 497 11.97 -11.50 10.34
CA SER A 497 12.88 -10.40 10.00
C SER A 497 12.64 -9.14 10.82
N GLY A 498 11.42 -8.91 11.30
CA GLY A 498 11.14 -7.83 12.26
C GLY A 498 11.94 -7.96 13.56
N TYR A 499 12.37 -9.18 13.90
CA TYR A 499 13.13 -9.51 15.11
C TYR A 499 14.65 -9.57 14.90
N SER A 500 15.14 -9.42 13.65
CA SER A 500 16.56 -9.42 13.31
C SER A 500 17.33 -8.32 14.06
N THR A 501 18.49 -8.68 14.62
CA THR A 501 19.36 -7.75 15.35
C THR A 501 20.22 -6.89 14.42
N LYS A 502 20.63 -7.43 13.27
CA LYS A 502 21.36 -6.67 12.25
C LYS A 502 20.37 -5.83 11.45
N CYS A 503 20.68 -4.54 11.32
CA CYS A 503 19.81 -3.57 10.67
C CYS A 503 20.60 -2.80 9.61
N ILE A 504 20.03 -2.54 8.43
CA ILE A 504 20.65 -1.70 7.40
C ILE A 504 20.66 -0.24 7.88
N LYS A 505 19.62 0.17 8.61
CA LYS A 505 19.54 1.46 9.31
C LYS A 505 19.19 1.23 10.78
N GLN A 506 19.64 2.11 11.68
CA GLN A 506 19.25 2.04 13.11
C GLN A 506 17.73 2.27 13.25
N ILE A 507 16.95 1.18 13.25
CA ILE A 507 15.53 1.16 13.55
C ILE A 507 15.37 0.52 14.92
N ASN A 508 15.14 1.34 15.95
CA ASN A 508 14.95 0.88 17.31
C ASN A 508 13.48 0.57 17.58
N VAL A 509 13.14 -0.73 17.60
CA VAL A 509 11.83 -1.19 18.08
C VAL A 509 11.92 -1.40 19.60
N LYS A 510 11.06 -0.73 20.37
CA LYS A 510 11.14 -0.67 21.84
C LYS A 510 10.71 -1.95 22.58
N THR A 511 10.22 -2.98 21.88
CA THR A 511 9.60 -4.17 22.48
C THR A 511 10.57 -5.36 22.54
N GLY A 512 10.34 -6.26 23.49
CA GLY A 512 11.14 -7.49 23.66
C GLY A 512 11.19 -8.36 22.38
N ALA A 513 12.23 -9.18 22.29
CA ALA A 513 12.42 -10.15 21.20
C ALA A 513 12.14 -11.60 21.65
N ASP A 514 11.42 -11.77 22.76
CA ASP A 514 11.07 -13.07 23.30
C ASP A 514 9.96 -13.76 22.50
N LEU A 515 9.94 -15.10 22.57
CA LEU A 515 8.98 -15.95 21.87
C LEU A 515 7.54 -15.62 22.25
N PHE A 516 7.29 -15.27 23.51
CA PHE A 516 5.96 -14.95 23.99
C PHE A 516 5.42 -13.68 23.31
N THR A 517 6.23 -12.61 23.28
CA THR A 517 5.93 -11.37 22.57
C THR A 517 5.69 -11.64 21.08
N PHE A 518 6.56 -12.43 20.44
CA PHE A 518 6.39 -12.82 19.03
C PHE A 518 5.05 -13.51 18.78
N ILE A 519 4.77 -14.63 19.44
CA ILE A 519 3.55 -15.42 19.19
C ILE A 519 2.30 -14.60 19.50
N ASN A 520 2.26 -13.88 20.63
CA ASN A 520 1.09 -13.07 20.97
C ASN A 520 0.90 -11.87 20.06
N SER A 521 1.95 -11.39 19.38
CA SER A 521 1.84 -10.31 18.40
C SER A 521 1.24 -10.79 17.08
N VAL A 522 1.62 -11.97 16.58
CA VAL A 522 1.23 -12.46 15.24
C VAL A 522 0.06 -13.46 15.26
N SER A 523 -0.23 -14.11 16.38
CA SER A 523 -1.26 -15.16 16.49
C SER A 523 -2.63 -14.59 16.89
N ASP A 524 -3.69 -15.07 16.25
CA ASP A 524 -5.08 -14.83 16.64
C ASP A 524 -5.47 -15.58 17.91
N VAL A 525 -4.79 -16.70 18.18
CA VAL A 525 -4.88 -17.49 19.42
C VAL A 525 -3.86 -16.95 20.40
N LYS A 526 -4.30 -16.50 21.57
CA LYS A 526 -3.43 -15.88 22.58
C LYS A 526 -2.91 -16.92 23.56
N PHE A 527 -1.60 -16.87 23.79
CA PHE A 527 -0.88 -17.75 24.69
C PHE A 527 -0.73 -17.09 26.06
N LYS A 528 -0.98 -17.84 27.14
CA LYS A 528 -0.97 -17.35 28.53
C LYS A 528 0.19 -17.88 29.39
N GLY A 529 1.04 -18.75 28.85
CA GLY A 529 2.22 -19.24 29.55
C GLY A 529 3.37 -18.24 29.52
N SER A 530 4.50 -18.62 30.09
CA SER A 530 5.77 -17.87 30.04
C SER A 530 6.83 -18.72 29.35
N CYS A 531 7.59 -18.15 28.43
CA CYS A 531 8.71 -18.82 27.80
C CYS A 531 9.85 -17.82 27.61
N ASP A 532 11.01 -18.10 28.21
CA ASP A 532 12.16 -17.21 28.21
C ASP A 532 13.02 -17.33 26.94
N SER A 533 12.57 -18.12 25.96
CA SER A 533 13.30 -18.30 24.69
C SER A 533 13.26 -17.01 23.86
N MET A 534 14.42 -16.58 23.36
CA MET A 534 14.56 -15.38 22.53
C MET A 534 14.63 -15.73 21.05
N LEU A 535 14.06 -14.88 20.20
CA LEU A 535 14.33 -14.88 18.76
C LEU A 535 15.71 -14.26 18.53
N ASP A 536 16.74 -15.08 18.71
CA ASP A 536 18.14 -14.67 18.56
C ASP A 536 18.65 -15.02 17.15
N HIS A 537 18.58 -14.02 16.25
CA HIS A 537 19.16 -14.11 14.92
C HIS A 537 19.58 -12.73 14.39
N GLU A 538 20.67 -12.71 13.62
CA GLU A 538 21.16 -11.50 12.97
C GLU A 538 20.31 -11.11 11.76
N SER A 539 19.90 -12.10 10.96
CA SER A 539 19.10 -11.91 9.76
C SER A 539 18.31 -13.17 9.43
N VAL A 540 17.39 -13.07 8.46
CA VAL A 540 16.66 -14.22 7.91
C VAL A 540 17.22 -14.56 6.53
N SER A 541 17.51 -15.83 6.27
CA SER A 541 17.97 -16.31 4.98
C SER A 541 16.88 -16.22 3.91
N GLY A 542 17.25 -16.41 2.64
CA GLY A 542 16.26 -16.75 1.61
C GLY A 542 15.51 -18.05 1.94
N ILE A 543 14.34 -18.23 1.34
CA ILE A 543 13.50 -19.42 1.55
C ILE A 543 14.20 -20.66 0.98
N LEU A 544 14.28 -21.71 1.79
CA LEU A 544 14.86 -23.00 1.42
C LEU A 544 13.77 -23.95 0.91
N PHE A 545 14.12 -24.89 0.04
CA PHE A 545 13.21 -25.93 -0.46
C PHE A 545 13.83 -27.31 -0.33
N ALA A 546 13.08 -28.27 0.21
CA ALA A 546 13.52 -29.65 0.36
C ALA A 546 13.22 -30.47 -0.91
N SER A 547 14.11 -30.47 -1.91
CA SER A 547 13.89 -31.01 -3.26
C SER A 547 13.76 -32.53 -3.44
N HIS A 548 13.63 -33.32 -2.36
CA HIS A 548 13.68 -34.78 -2.45
C HIS A 548 12.37 -35.40 -1.97
N ARG A 549 11.70 -36.16 -2.85
CA ARG A 549 10.63 -37.09 -2.48
C ARG A 549 11.11 -37.90 -1.29
N ILE A 550 10.51 -37.63 -0.16
CA ILE A 550 10.96 -38.10 1.15
C ILE A 550 10.67 -39.61 1.23
N SER A 551 11.63 -40.43 0.81
CA SER A 551 11.66 -41.86 1.14
C SER A 551 12.99 -42.17 1.83
N ASP A 552 12.86 -42.70 3.05
CA ASP A 552 13.86 -43.28 3.95
C ASP A 552 15.03 -42.41 4.47
N SER A 553 15.33 -41.22 3.92
CA SER A 553 16.41 -40.33 4.42
C SER A 553 15.99 -38.87 4.74
N TYR A 554 14.73 -38.65 5.15
CA TYR A 554 14.21 -37.29 5.41
C TYR A 554 15.12 -36.45 6.32
N MET A 555 15.61 -37.06 7.41
CA MET A 555 16.45 -36.39 8.38
C MET A 555 17.83 -36.06 7.84
N ASP A 556 18.39 -36.87 6.94
CA ASP A 556 19.70 -36.63 6.36
C ASP A 556 19.64 -35.47 5.35
N VAL A 557 18.55 -35.39 4.59
CA VAL A 557 18.24 -34.25 3.72
C VAL A 557 18.06 -32.97 4.54
N LEU A 558 17.26 -33.03 5.60
CA LEU A 558 17.08 -31.88 6.49
C LEU A 558 18.41 -31.45 7.11
N LYS A 559 19.22 -32.35 7.66
CA LYS A 559 20.56 -32.00 8.20
C LYS A 559 21.45 -31.30 7.17
N GLN A 560 21.38 -31.67 5.89
CA GLN A 560 22.13 -31.01 4.83
C GLN A 560 21.72 -29.54 4.61
N PHE A 561 20.42 -29.24 4.71
CA PHE A 561 19.90 -27.86 4.60
C PHE A 561 20.03 -27.06 5.90
N LEU A 562 20.03 -27.75 7.04
CA LEU A 562 19.88 -27.19 8.38
C LEU A 562 21.21 -26.95 9.11
N GLY A 563 22.34 -27.37 8.54
CA GLY A 563 23.70 -27.23 9.10
C GLY A 563 24.38 -25.88 8.87
N GLY A 564 23.63 -24.81 8.60
CA GLY A 564 24.14 -23.45 8.33
C GLY A 564 24.60 -22.67 9.57
N GLU A 565 25.18 -21.49 9.36
CA GLU A 565 25.71 -20.60 10.41
C GLU A 565 24.68 -20.34 11.53
N ASN A 566 25.11 -20.53 12.78
CA ASN A 566 24.26 -20.51 13.99
C ASN A 566 23.52 -19.18 14.27
N GLN A 567 23.70 -18.15 13.45
CA GLN A 567 23.19 -16.80 13.69
C GLN A 567 22.09 -16.35 12.71
N GLN A 568 21.81 -17.11 11.64
CA GLN A 568 20.71 -16.78 10.72
C GLN A 568 19.46 -17.62 11.01
N ALA A 569 18.30 -16.95 11.01
CA ALA A 569 17.01 -17.64 10.96
C ALA A 569 16.72 -18.11 9.53
N PHE A 570 15.96 -19.19 9.37
CA PHE A 570 15.56 -19.70 8.06
C PHE A 570 14.12 -20.22 8.09
N VAL A 571 13.54 -20.32 6.89
CA VAL A 571 12.27 -21.01 6.64
C VAL A 571 12.47 -21.98 5.47
N LEU A 572 12.17 -23.25 5.71
CA LEU A 572 12.22 -24.34 4.76
C LEU A 572 10.80 -24.74 4.37
N VAL A 573 10.54 -24.79 3.06
CA VAL A 573 9.30 -25.33 2.48
C VAL A 573 9.53 -26.80 2.14
N ASN A 574 8.71 -27.68 2.69
CA ASN A 574 8.71 -29.10 2.32
C ASN A 574 7.88 -29.36 1.07
N ASP A 575 8.17 -30.48 0.39
CA ASP A 575 7.40 -30.96 -0.75
C ASP A 575 5.92 -31.23 -0.42
N ARG A 576 5.06 -31.09 -1.44
CA ARG A 576 3.62 -31.32 -1.36
C ARG A 576 3.36 -32.75 -0.89
N GLY A 577 2.59 -32.87 0.17
CA GLY A 577 2.30 -34.16 0.78
C GLY A 577 3.35 -34.63 1.79
N ALA A 578 4.23 -33.73 2.25
CA ALA A 578 5.16 -34.02 3.34
C ALA A 578 4.44 -34.67 4.53
N PRO A 579 4.96 -35.81 5.05
CA PRO A 579 4.28 -36.59 6.07
C PRO A 579 4.30 -35.93 7.44
N TYR A 580 4.96 -34.78 7.59
CA TYR A 580 5.24 -34.15 8.88
C TYR A 580 4.68 -32.72 9.01
N ALA A 581 5.36 -31.71 8.45
CA ALA A 581 4.93 -30.32 8.45
C ALA A 581 5.12 -29.73 7.05
N ASP A 582 4.36 -28.69 6.70
CA ASP A 582 4.52 -28.05 5.39
C ASP A 582 5.73 -27.12 5.40
N LEU A 583 5.95 -26.38 6.49
CA LEU A 583 7.14 -25.56 6.69
C LEU A 583 7.87 -25.91 7.99
N ILE A 584 9.19 -25.77 7.95
CA ILE A 584 10.06 -25.85 9.12
C ILE A 584 10.84 -24.54 9.19
N ALA A 585 10.80 -23.86 10.33
CA ALA A 585 11.58 -22.64 10.54
C ALA A 585 12.36 -22.68 11.85
N ARG A 586 13.45 -21.93 11.90
CA ARG A 586 14.29 -21.77 13.11
C ARG A 586 14.64 -20.31 13.33
N SER A 587 14.64 -19.90 14.59
CA SER A 587 15.25 -18.65 15.06
C SER A 587 15.85 -18.93 16.43
N GLY A 588 17.15 -18.68 16.60
CA GLY A 588 17.90 -19.04 17.81
C GLY A 588 17.72 -20.52 18.20
N GLU A 589 17.24 -20.73 19.43
CA GLU A 589 16.96 -22.05 20.03
C GLU A 589 15.50 -22.50 19.84
N ILE A 590 14.74 -21.85 18.94
CA ILE A 590 13.31 -22.10 18.72
C ILE A 590 13.11 -22.79 17.38
N LEU A 591 12.41 -23.92 17.40
CA LEU A 591 11.92 -24.63 16.21
C LEU A 591 10.43 -24.30 15.99
N PHE A 592 10.07 -23.86 14.80
CA PHE A 592 8.69 -23.66 14.40
C PHE A 592 8.29 -24.75 13.41
N LEU A 593 7.20 -25.46 13.73
CA LEU A 593 6.62 -26.47 12.86
C LEU A 593 5.29 -25.93 12.36
N VAL A 594 5.22 -25.65 11.05
CA VAL A 594 4.10 -24.92 10.47
C VAL A 594 3.30 -25.84 9.55
N GLN A 595 2.00 -25.93 9.82
CA GLN A 595 1.05 -26.57 8.92
C GLN A 595 0.24 -25.49 8.20
N CYS A 596 0.35 -25.46 6.89
CA CYS A 596 -0.36 -24.56 5.99
C CYS A 596 -1.70 -25.17 5.58
N LYS A 597 -2.78 -24.38 5.63
CA LYS A 597 -4.11 -24.81 5.18
C LYS A 597 -4.77 -23.70 4.36
N THR A 598 -5.16 -24.04 3.13
CA THR A 598 -5.89 -23.15 2.22
C THR A 598 -7.18 -23.82 1.75
N SER A 599 -8.27 -23.06 1.61
CA SER A 599 -9.51 -23.55 1.00
C SER A 599 -10.26 -22.39 0.34
N VAL A 600 -10.82 -22.66 -0.84
CA VAL A 600 -11.65 -21.70 -1.60
C VAL A 600 -13.08 -21.61 -1.05
N GLU A 601 -13.61 -22.67 -0.43
CA GLU A 601 -14.99 -22.73 0.06
C GLU A 601 -15.12 -22.66 1.58
N ARG A 602 -14.58 -23.65 2.32
CA ARG A 602 -14.65 -23.72 3.79
C ARG A 602 -13.42 -24.40 4.39
N LEU A 603 -12.64 -23.64 5.16
CA LEU A 603 -11.50 -24.16 5.91
C LEU A 603 -11.95 -25.20 6.94
N LYS A 604 -11.46 -26.43 6.82
CA LYS A 604 -11.61 -27.49 7.82
C LYS A 604 -10.24 -28.04 8.16
N ILE A 605 -9.92 -28.06 9.45
CA ILE A 605 -8.64 -28.54 9.97
C ILE A 605 -8.92 -29.54 11.08
N ASP A 606 -8.35 -30.74 10.98
CA ASP A 606 -8.32 -31.69 12.10
C ASP A 606 -7.10 -31.37 12.97
N VAL A 607 -7.24 -30.36 13.84
CA VAL A 607 -6.15 -29.81 14.68
C VAL A 607 -5.42 -30.91 15.46
N GLU A 608 -6.16 -31.87 16.03
CA GLU A 608 -5.56 -32.98 16.78
C GLU A 608 -4.67 -33.87 15.90
N ALA A 609 -5.14 -34.19 14.69
CA ALA A 609 -4.39 -35.02 13.78
C ALA A 609 -3.12 -34.33 13.30
N GLU A 610 -3.19 -33.04 12.98
CA GLU A 610 -2.04 -32.25 12.54
C GLU A 610 -1.02 -32.03 13.67
N LEU A 611 -1.47 -31.74 14.90
CA LEU A 611 -0.57 -31.66 16.06
C LEU A 611 0.18 -32.97 16.30
N LYS A 612 -0.54 -34.10 16.27
CA LYS A 612 0.07 -35.42 16.44
C LYS A 612 0.97 -35.80 15.27
N LYS A 613 0.63 -35.41 14.04
CA LYS A 613 1.50 -35.54 12.86
C LYS A 613 2.83 -34.81 13.05
N MET A 614 2.81 -33.59 13.59
CA MET A 614 3.99 -32.82 13.98
C MET A 614 4.66 -33.31 15.28
N GLY A 615 4.16 -34.38 15.89
CA GLY A 615 4.72 -35.00 17.09
C GLY A 615 4.26 -34.40 18.42
N PHE A 616 3.41 -33.38 18.42
CA PHE A 616 2.96 -32.74 19.66
C PHE A 616 1.93 -33.60 20.38
N ASN A 617 2.19 -33.90 21.65
CA ASN A 617 1.19 -34.51 22.51
C ASN A 617 0.18 -33.42 22.90
N CYS A 618 -1.10 -33.67 22.64
CA CYS A 618 -2.15 -32.68 22.84
C CYS A 618 -3.40 -33.26 23.51
N GLU A 619 -4.04 -32.42 24.30
CA GLU A 619 -5.27 -32.73 25.02
C GLU A 619 -6.35 -31.71 24.70
N LYS A 620 -7.57 -32.21 24.49
CA LYS A 620 -8.72 -31.35 24.25
C LYS A 620 -9.27 -30.82 25.56
N GLN A 621 -9.34 -29.50 25.72
CA GLN A 621 -9.82 -28.84 26.94
C GLN A 621 -11.33 -28.96 27.13
N ARG A 622 -12.10 -28.94 26.04
CA ARG A 622 -13.57 -29.06 26.08
C ARG A 622 -14.03 -30.50 25.88
N LYS A 623 -15.03 -30.94 26.65
CA LYS A 623 -15.64 -32.28 26.54
C LYS A 623 -16.10 -32.56 25.11
N ARG A 624 -15.71 -33.73 24.58
CA ARG A 624 -16.16 -34.19 23.26
C ARG A 624 -17.63 -34.59 23.32
N LYS A 625 -18.40 -34.25 22.28
CA LYS A 625 -19.77 -34.74 22.10
C LYS A 625 -19.81 -36.25 21.80
N LYS A 626 -18.72 -36.80 21.24
CA LYS A 626 -18.56 -38.20 20.89
C LYS A 626 -17.09 -38.58 20.94
N ASP A 627 -16.78 -39.74 21.51
CA ASP A 627 -15.42 -40.24 21.53
C ASP A 627 -14.94 -40.64 20.12
N PRO A 628 -13.62 -40.51 19.84
CA PRO A 628 -13.05 -40.97 18.59
C PRO A 628 -13.27 -42.48 18.42
N SER A 629 -13.41 -42.93 17.17
CA SER A 629 -13.43 -44.36 16.89
C SER A 629 -12.09 -45.02 17.27
N PRO A 630 -12.06 -46.29 17.69
CA PRO A 630 -10.83 -47.00 18.02
C PRO A 630 -9.79 -46.96 16.89
N LYS A 631 -10.25 -47.03 15.64
CA LYS A 631 -9.40 -46.92 14.44
C LYS A 631 -8.72 -45.55 14.34
N ARG A 632 -9.44 -44.46 14.64
CA ARG A 632 -8.88 -43.10 14.66
C ARG A 632 -7.86 -42.95 15.79
N THR A 633 -8.18 -43.46 16.97
CA THR A 633 -7.27 -43.42 18.14
C THR A 633 -5.94 -44.12 17.85
N LYS A 634 -5.98 -45.33 17.27
CA LYS A 634 -4.76 -46.07 16.88
C LYS A 634 -3.91 -45.29 15.86
N LYS A 635 -4.53 -44.77 14.79
CA LYS A 635 -3.85 -43.97 13.76
C LYS A 635 -3.20 -42.70 14.35
N LEU A 636 -3.90 -42.03 15.27
CA LEU A 636 -3.38 -40.85 15.95
C LEU A 636 -2.18 -41.17 16.86
N ALA A 637 -2.20 -42.31 17.55
CA ALA A 637 -1.08 -42.75 18.38
C ALA A 637 0.17 -43.11 17.55
N GLU A 638 0.00 -43.82 16.43
CA GLU A 638 1.08 -44.13 15.49
C GLU A 638 1.68 -42.84 14.91
N SER A 639 0.83 -41.89 14.51
CA SER A 639 1.25 -40.58 14.02
C SER A 639 2.03 -39.79 15.06
N LEU A 640 1.56 -39.77 16.32
CA LEU A 640 2.23 -39.08 17.42
C LEU A 640 3.63 -39.65 17.68
N TRP A 641 3.77 -40.98 17.67
CA TRP A 641 5.06 -41.63 17.92
C TRP A 641 6.08 -41.28 16.84
N ALA A 642 5.69 -41.42 15.57
CA ALA A 642 6.55 -41.09 14.43
C ALA A 642 6.92 -39.59 14.41
N GLY A 643 5.93 -38.71 14.59
CA GLY A 643 6.15 -37.26 14.65
C GLY A 643 7.06 -36.88 15.82
N SER A 644 6.85 -37.46 17.01
CA SER A 644 7.65 -37.14 18.20
C SER A 644 9.12 -37.48 18.03
N ALA A 645 9.42 -38.64 17.43
CA ALA A 645 10.79 -39.05 17.15
C ALA A 645 11.49 -38.08 16.19
N LEU A 646 10.76 -37.62 15.18
CA LEU A 646 11.26 -36.66 14.20
C LEU A 646 11.49 -35.27 14.82
N THR A 647 10.55 -34.75 15.61
CA THR A 647 10.68 -33.47 16.30
C THR A 647 11.90 -33.45 17.21
N LYS A 648 12.11 -34.51 18.01
CA LYS A 648 13.30 -34.64 18.86
C LYS A 648 14.59 -34.60 18.04
N SER A 649 14.63 -35.38 16.96
CA SER A 649 15.80 -35.44 16.09
C SER A 649 16.12 -34.08 15.44
N LEU A 650 15.08 -33.31 15.07
CA LEU A 650 15.24 -31.96 14.53
C LEU A 650 15.72 -30.97 15.59
N MET A 651 15.12 -31.00 16.77
CA MET A 651 15.55 -30.15 17.88
C MET A 651 17.00 -30.42 18.28
N GLU A 652 17.41 -31.70 18.35
CA GLU A 652 18.80 -32.09 18.63
C GLU A 652 19.75 -31.62 17.53
N ALA A 653 19.40 -31.83 16.25
CA ALA A 653 20.23 -31.43 15.11
C ALA A 653 20.40 -29.91 14.99
N LEU A 654 19.38 -29.14 15.40
CA LEU A 654 19.35 -27.68 15.32
C LEU A 654 19.76 -26.99 16.63
N GLY A 655 19.97 -27.73 17.71
CA GLY A 655 20.21 -27.14 19.03
C GLY A 655 19.01 -26.36 19.59
N CYS A 656 17.78 -26.74 19.21
CA CYS A 656 16.58 -26.08 19.70
C CYS A 656 16.14 -26.65 21.05
N LYS A 657 15.66 -25.78 21.95
CA LYS A 657 15.10 -26.15 23.26
C LYS A 657 13.59 -26.17 23.26
N VAL A 658 12.96 -25.39 22.39
CA VAL A 658 11.50 -25.27 22.29
C VAL A 658 11.04 -25.55 20.86
N ALA A 659 9.95 -26.30 20.71
CA ALA A 659 9.25 -26.45 19.44
C ALA A 659 7.83 -25.88 19.53
N VAL A 660 7.43 -25.05 18.57
CA VAL A 660 6.15 -24.35 18.55
C VAL A 660 5.30 -24.84 17.37
N PRO A 661 4.09 -25.37 17.62
CA PRO A 661 3.15 -25.70 16.56
C PRO A 661 2.45 -24.45 16.05
N ILE A 662 2.49 -24.24 14.74
CA ILE A 662 1.84 -23.11 14.07
C ILE A 662 0.89 -23.61 12.98
N PHE A 663 -0.31 -23.06 12.94
CA PHE A 663 -1.26 -23.19 11.85
C PHE A 663 -1.27 -21.90 11.04
N MET A 664 -0.80 -21.94 9.79
CA MET A 664 -0.90 -20.82 8.85
C MET A 664 -2.05 -21.08 7.88
N CYS A 665 -3.10 -20.29 7.98
CA CYS A 665 -4.34 -20.51 7.23
C CYS A 665 -4.64 -19.36 6.29
N SER A 666 -5.22 -19.63 5.12
CA SER A 666 -5.78 -18.54 4.29
C SER A 666 -6.85 -17.80 5.10
N GLU A 667 -6.91 -16.47 5.04
CA GLU A 667 -7.92 -15.72 5.79
C GLU A 667 -9.36 -16.12 5.37
N PRO A 668 -10.22 -16.54 6.30
CA PRO A 668 -11.61 -16.88 5.99
C PRO A 668 -12.41 -15.69 5.50
N SER A 669 -13.39 -15.95 4.63
CA SER A 669 -14.28 -14.92 4.07
C SER A 669 -15.24 -14.31 5.10
N THR A 670 -15.48 -14.99 6.23
CA THR A 670 -16.42 -14.54 7.26
C THR A 670 -15.81 -14.54 8.65
N THR A 671 -16.25 -13.60 9.48
CA THR A 671 -15.83 -13.50 10.90
C THR A 671 -16.25 -14.72 11.72
N GLY A 672 -17.38 -15.34 11.39
CA GLY A 672 -17.86 -16.57 12.04
C GLY A 672 -16.91 -17.74 11.81
N GLU A 673 -16.49 -17.98 10.57
CA GLU A 673 -15.52 -19.04 10.25
C GLU A 673 -14.16 -18.80 10.90
N LYS A 674 -13.72 -17.54 10.95
CA LYS A 674 -12.50 -17.13 11.67
C LYS A 674 -12.59 -17.49 13.16
N GLY A 675 -13.75 -17.22 13.79
CA GLY A 675 -14.02 -17.56 15.19
C GLY A 675 -14.08 -19.07 15.46
N ASP A 676 -14.70 -19.84 14.56
CA ASP A 676 -14.77 -21.30 14.66
C ASP A 676 -13.37 -21.94 14.57
N LEU A 677 -12.53 -21.46 13.66
CA LEU A 677 -11.17 -21.95 13.50
C LEU A 677 -10.30 -21.59 14.70
N LYS A 678 -10.39 -20.34 15.19
CA LYS A 678 -9.71 -19.90 16.42
C LYS A 678 -10.08 -20.80 17.60
N THR A 679 -11.38 -21.03 17.81
CA THR A 679 -11.87 -21.91 18.88
C THR A 679 -11.35 -23.34 18.71
N SER A 680 -11.28 -23.83 17.47
CA SER A 680 -10.79 -25.18 17.19
C SER A 680 -9.32 -25.36 17.53
N VAL A 681 -8.48 -24.34 17.35
CA VAL A 681 -7.06 -24.38 17.73
C VAL A 681 -6.89 -24.17 19.23
N GLU A 682 -7.61 -23.21 19.83
CA GLU A 682 -7.60 -22.96 21.29
C GLU A 682 -8.01 -24.18 22.11
N ASP A 683 -8.93 -25.00 21.59
CA ASP A 683 -9.45 -26.16 22.29
C ASP A 683 -8.41 -27.27 22.53
N PHE A 684 -7.28 -27.29 21.80
CA PHE A 684 -6.25 -28.33 21.92
C PHE A 684 -4.96 -27.77 22.50
N HIS A 685 -4.67 -28.15 23.75
CA HIS A 685 -3.44 -27.75 24.43
C HIS A 685 -2.36 -28.80 24.24
N VAL A 686 -1.18 -28.33 23.89
CA VAL A 686 0.04 -29.10 23.77
C VAL A 686 0.82 -29.01 25.08
N ASN A 687 1.45 -30.12 25.49
CA ASN A 687 2.39 -30.16 26.60
C ASN A 687 3.57 -31.07 26.24
N SER A 688 4.44 -30.56 25.36
CA SER A 688 5.61 -31.30 24.86
C SER A 688 6.63 -30.33 24.25
N PHE A 689 7.90 -30.74 24.20
CA PHE A 689 8.99 -29.99 23.54
C PHE A 689 9.15 -28.55 24.04
N GLY A 690 9.02 -28.33 25.35
CA GLY A 690 9.15 -27.00 25.96
C GLY A 690 7.99 -26.04 25.67
N TRP A 691 6.93 -26.50 24.99
CA TRP A 691 5.71 -25.72 24.74
C TRP A 691 4.53 -26.25 25.55
N GLU A 692 3.88 -25.34 26.29
CA GLU A 692 2.72 -25.63 27.14
C GLU A 692 1.56 -24.66 26.84
N GLY A 693 0.62 -25.08 25.99
CA GLY A 693 -0.54 -24.27 25.59
C GLY A 693 -1.04 -24.62 24.20
N PRO A 694 -2.00 -23.85 23.64
CA PRO A 694 -2.50 -24.09 22.30
C PRO A 694 -1.42 -23.82 21.23
N GLY A 695 -1.63 -24.33 20.03
CA GLY A 695 -0.83 -23.92 18.87
C GLY A 695 -1.10 -22.46 18.49
N ALA A 696 -0.17 -21.83 17.78
CA ALA A 696 -0.39 -20.51 17.20
C ALA A 696 -1.27 -20.62 15.95
N LEU A 697 -2.11 -19.62 15.70
CA LEU A 697 -2.95 -19.53 14.50
C LEU A 697 -2.71 -18.19 13.83
N LEU A 698 -2.18 -18.23 12.60
CA LEU A 698 -1.88 -17.05 11.80
C LEU A 698 -2.73 -17.09 10.53
N PHE A 699 -3.40 -15.99 10.21
CA PHE A 699 -4.06 -15.83 8.92
C PHE A 699 -3.13 -15.15 7.91
N VAL A 700 -3.08 -15.72 6.70
CA VAL A 700 -2.17 -15.31 5.63
C VAL A 700 -2.98 -14.77 4.47
N GLY A 701 -2.52 -13.67 3.88
CA GLY A 701 -3.17 -12.99 2.77
C GLY A 701 -4.24 -11.98 3.21
N GLY A 702 -4.38 -11.73 4.51
CA GLY A 702 -5.18 -10.64 5.05
C GLY A 702 -4.40 -9.33 5.18
N SER A 703 -5.10 -8.22 5.30
CA SER A 703 -4.50 -7.01 5.89
C SER A 703 -4.26 -7.24 7.37
N THR A 704 -3.12 -6.78 7.88
CA THR A 704 -2.84 -6.78 9.32
C THR A 704 -3.15 -5.40 9.88
N GLU A 705 -4.00 -5.31 10.90
CA GLU A 705 -4.42 -4.03 11.46
C GLU A 705 -4.50 -4.04 13.00
N ARG A 706 -4.31 -2.86 13.61
CA ARG A 706 -4.60 -2.61 15.03
C ARG A 706 -5.31 -1.28 15.20
N THR A 707 -6.15 -1.23 16.24
CA THR A 707 -7.03 -0.10 16.52
C THR A 707 -6.94 0.31 17.98
N MET A 708 -7.01 1.62 18.24
CA MET A 708 -7.08 2.26 19.56
C MET A 708 -8.21 3.29 19.58
N THR A 709 -8.95 3.41 20.68
CA THR A 709 -9.81 4.56 20.95
C THR A 709 -9.11 5.52 21.91
N ILE A 710 -8.99 6.78 21.52
CA ILE A 710 -8.42 7.88 22.31
C ILE A 710 -9.56 8.80 22.76
N SER A 711 -9.58 9.12 24.06
CA SER A 711 -10.33 10.26 24.58
C SER A 711 -9.46 11.52 24.50
N VAL A 712 -9.94 12.55 23.80
CA VAL A 712 -9.29 13.84 23.52
C VAL A 712 -9.77 14.91 24.49
#